data_AF-A0A968BSC3-F1
#
_entry.id   AF-A0A968BSC3-F1
#
_cell.length_a   1.000
_cell.length_b   1.000
_cell.length_c   1.000
_cell.angle_alpha   90.00
_cell.angle_beta   90.00
_cell.angle_gamma   90.00
#
_symmetry.space_group_name_H-M   'P 1'
#
loop_
_entity.id
_entity.type
_entity.pdbx_description
1 polymer ?
#
loop_
_entity_poly.entity_id
_entity_poly.type
_entity_poly.pdbx_seq_one_letter_code
_entity_poly.pdbx_strand_id
1 'polypeptide(L)'
;MKELDAAQVLIREGFWQPRLEMNARQAIPHQWAQLEASGSIDNFRILAEGKPGFREGWFFADSDAYKWLDAAARVYALDPSEELARLMDAFIDLLGAAQAEDGYLYTYNQIHFPDVRWTNLQIEHELYCHGHLIEAGASHFRATGQRSLLAIAEKAADLLVREFLGSGPERTPGHQEVEIALIHLYRATGREGYLSLAGQFIEQRGRARPFAPLIFRQNQDVGRRGELVNAKRARYLAEHPEHEAFQLPDGNEARKPPGIQLRYFLSALAGKYFQQHRPVREQTVPVGHAVRFAYLEAAVAMLCREREDHTLLPALEQAWERMVNRRMYVTGGIGSLPMIEGFGRDYELDPEIAYAETCAALGCMFWNWEMTLLTDQAKYADLFEWQLYNASLVGMGLQGRSYLYNNPLSCRGGITRRSWYQVPCCPSNLSRTWADLGKYLYSYEDHDLWVHQYVSSQAQVDLGAPVEFHVESELPWSGGVTIRFSPQAPVPFTLHLRIPSWTDRVRLQVNGQVVEMASRLQAPSGSEQPASGYVPQRAYYLPLSRTWSPGDTVEVEFEMPVTVRKAHPKVKSVRGRVALTRGPLVYCLESIDNPEIDLFQARIDPSSARAEFDPDLLGGVWVLRGETVQGWTFTAIPYAYWANRGESQMVVWVNA
;
A
#
# COMPACT_ATOMS: atom_id res chain seq x y z
N MET A 1 -6.70 18.46 -10.16
CA MET A 1 -5.89 18.65 -8.94
C MET A 1 -4.43 18.24 -9.14
N LYS A 2 -3.51 19.15 -8.81
CA LYS A 2 -2.05 18.92 -8.80
C LYS A 2 -1.61 18.42 -7.43
N GLU A 3 -0.71 17.44 -7.42
CA GLU A 3 -0.07 16.93 -6.20
C GLU A 3 1.26 17.62 -5.94
N LEU A 4 1.69 17.65 -4.68
CA LEU A 4 3.04 18.01 -4.28
C LEU A 4 3.94 16.77 -4.30
N ASP A 5 5.21 16.95 -4.62
CA ASP A 5 6.20 15.92 -4.34
C ASP A 5 6.46 15.84 -2.83
N ALA A 6 6.75 14.62 -2.33
CA ALA A 6 6.94 14.41 -0.89
C ALA A 6 8.05 15.28 -0.29
N ALA A 7 9.12 15.55 -1.04
CA ALA A 7 10.22 16.44 -0.61
C ALA A 7 9.82 17.92 -0.49
N GLN A 8 8.70 18.33 -1.08
CA GLN A 8 8.15 19.68 -0.94
C GLN A 8 7.34 19.86 0.35
N VAL A 9 7.16 18.78 1.13
CA VAL A 9 6.36 18.76 2.36
C VAL A 9 7.23 18.27 3.52
N LEU A 10 7.54 19.17 4.46
CA LEU A 10 8.45 18.88 5.56
C LEU A 10 7.69 18.32 6.75
N ILE A 11 7.85 17.04 7.06
CA ILE A 11 7.31 16.38 8.25
C ILE A 11 8.43 16.27 9.29
N ARG A 12 8.49 17.23 10.23
CA ARG A 12 9.57 17.33 11.24
C ARG A 12 9.11 17.19 12.68
N GLU A 13 7.83 16.93 12.91
CA GLU A 13 7.26 16.73 14.25
C GLU A 13 6.02 15.82 14.20
N GLY A 14 5.41 15.58 15.38
CA GLY A 14 4.19 14.80 15.50
C GLY A 14 4.39 13.29 15.30
N PHE A 15 3.29 12.58 15.05
CA PHE A 15 3.28 11.10 15.03
C PHE A 15 4.17 10.47 13.95
N TRP A 16 4.28 11.10 12.78
CA TRP A 16 4.96 10.50 11.63
C TRP A 16 6.47 10.74 11.60
N GLN A 17 6.97 11.85 12.14
CA GLN A 17 8.41 12.13 12.14
C GLN A 17 9.26 10.98 12.72
N PRO A 18 9.00 10.41 13.91
CA PRO A 18 9.85 9.34 14.43
C PRO A 18 9.77 8.04 13.60
N ARG A 19 8.67 7.85 12.86
CA ARG A 19 8.50 6.70 11.95
C ARG A 19 9.28 6.88 10.65
N LEU A 20 9.30 8.10 10.10
CA LEU A 20 10.12 8.43 8.93
C LEU A 20 11.62 8.31 9.26
N GLU A 21 12.02 8.76 10.46
CA GLU A 21 13.40 8.56 10.93
C GLU A 21 13.75 7.09 11.14
N MET A 22 12.84 6.31 11.75
CA MET A 22 13.02 4.87 11.88
C MET A 22 13.13 4.19 10.50
N ASN A 23 12.30 4.60 9.55
CA ASN A 23 12.33 4.07 8.19
C ASN A 23 13.72 4.32 7.56
N ALA A 24 14.21 5.55 7.64
CA ALA A 24 15.51 5.95 7.09
C ALA A 24 16.70 5.26 7.77
N ARG A 25 16.70 5.22 9.12
CA ARG A 25 17.86 4.81 9.92
C ARG A 25 17.89 3.34 10.29
N GLN A 26 16.74 2.65 10.22
CA GLN A 26 16.61 1.25 10.65
C GLN A 26 16.08 0.35 9.54
N ALA A 27 14.96 0.71 8.92
CA ALA A 27 14.29 -0.17 7.96
C ALA A 27 15.08 -0.31 6.65
N ILE A 28 15.50 0.81 6.04
CA ILE A 28 16.27 0.79 4.78
C ILE A 28 17.61 0.02 4.90
N PRO A 29 18.45 0.26 5.92
CA PRO A 29 19.68 -0.53 6.10
C PRO A 29 19.42 -2.01 6.38
N HIS A 30 18.39 -2.32 7.20
CA HIS A 30 18.02 -3.71 7.48
C HIS A 30 17.57 -4.44 6.23
N GLN A 31 16.73 -3.82 5.40
CA GLN A 31 16.27 -4.39 4.14
C GLN A 31 17.44 -4.67 3.19
N TRP A 32 18.40 -3.75 3.06
CA TRP A 32 19.61 -4.00 2.27
C TRP A 32 20.38 -5.23 2.77
N ALA A 33 20.60 -5.31 4.08
CA ALA A 33 21.27 -6.47 4.68
C ALA A 33 20.54 -7.80 4.41
N GLN A 34 19.21 -7.80 4.41
CA GLN A 34 18.41 -8.99 4.05
C GLN A 34 18.50 -9.33 2.56
N LEU A 35 18.55 -8.33 1.66
CA LEU A 35 18.71 -8.56 0.22
C LEU A 35 20.09 -9.12 -0.12
N GLU A 36 21.14 -8.65 0.56
CA GLU A 36 22.48 -9.23 0.48
C GLU A 36 22.49 -10.67 1.01
N ALA A 37 21.98 -10.87 2.23
CA ALA A 37 21.97 -12.19 2.87
C ALA A 37 21.19 -13.22 2.06
N SER A 38 20.04 -12.85 1.51
CA SER A 38 19.20 -13.75 0.70
C SER A 38 19.74 -14.03 -0.71
N GLY A 39 20.85 -13.42 -1.11
CA GLY A 39 21.45 -13.60 -2.43
C GLY A 39 20.71 -12.84 -3.55
N SER A 40 19.75 -11.97 -3.20
CA SER A 40 19.00 -11.19 -4.21
C SER A 40 19.91 -10.24 -4.99
N ILE A 41 20.84 -9.56 -4.32
CA ILE A 41 21.85 -8.69 -4.96
C ILE A 41 22.87 -9.52 -5.76
N ASP A 42 23.24 -10.70 -5.26
CA ASP A 42 24.20 -11.59 -5.92
C ASP A 42 23.73 -12.08 -7.29
N ASN A 43 22.41 -12.17 -7.52
CA ASN A 43 21.86 -12.47 -8.84
C ASN A 43 22.35 -11.50 -9.93
N PHE A 44 22.55 -10.22 -9.59
CA PHE A 44 23.10 -9.23 -10.52
C PHE A 44 24.62 -9.35 -10.66
N ARG A 45 25.33 -9.67 -9.57
CA ARG A 45 26.79 -9.89 -9.59
C ARG A 45 27.20 -11.08 -10.45
N ILE A 46 26.38 -12.15 -10.47
CA ILE A 46 26.59 -13.29 -11.39
C ILE A 46 26.64 -12.82 -12.85
N LEU A 47 25.76 -11.88 -13.24
CA LEU A 47 25.71 -11.35 -14.61
C LEU A 47 26.82 -10.33 -14.89
N ALA A 48 27.01 -9.37 -13.98
CA ALA A 48 27.91 -8.24 -14.19
C ALA A 48 29.39 -8.59 -14.02
N GLU A 49 29.71 -9.43 -13.04
CA GLU A 49 31.09 -9.70 -12.61
C GLU A 49 31.55 -11.10 -13.01
N GLY A 50 30.65 -11.94 -13.55
CA GLY A 50 30.91 -13.36 -13.78
C GLY A 50 31.15 -14.14 -12.48
N LYS A 51 30.63 -13.64 -11.35
CA LYS A 51 30.76 -14.26 -10.03
C LYS A 51 30.29 -15.73 -10.11
N PRO A 52 31.13 -16.71 -9.74
CA PRO A 52 30.67 -18.09 -9.59
C PRO A 52 29.55 -18.12 -8.55
N GLY A 53 28.39 -18.67 -8.91
CA GLY A 53 27.23 -18.64 -8.05
C GLY A 53 26.01 -19.31 -8.68
N PHE A 54 25.01 -19.59 -7.83
CA PHE A 54 23.68 -19.98 -8.26
C PHE A 54 22.70 -18.86 -7.96
N ARG A 55 21.76 -18.61 -8.89
CA ARG A 55 20.74 -17.59 -8.70
C ARG A 55 19.76 -18.02 -7.59
N GLU A 56 19.58 -17.19 -6.57
CA GLU A 56 18.71 -17.48 -5.43
C GLU A 56 17.36 -16.73 -5.51
N GLY A 57 16.35 -17.29 -4.84
CA GLY A 57 15.00 -16.72 -4.76
C GLY A 57 14.06 -17.12 -5.90
N TRP A 58 12.82 -16.63 -5.82
CA TRP A 58 11.83 -16.83 -6.87
C TRP A 58 12.22 -16.09 -8.15
N PHE A 59 11.60 -16.44 -9.27
CA PHE A 59 11.85 -15.80 -10.55
C PHE A 59 11.62 -14.26 -10.51
N PHE A 60 10.75 -13.75 -9.62
CA PHE A 60 10.53 -12.32 -9.41
C PHE A 60 11.49 -11.62 -8.40
N ALA A 61 12.50 -12.32 -7.86
CA ALA A 61 13.36 -11.80 -6.78
C ALA A 61 14.06 -10.47 -7.12
N ASP A 62 14.31 -10.20 -8.41
CA ASP A 62 14.89 -8.94 -8.90
C ASP A 62 14.06 -7.72 -8.43
N SER A 63 12.74 -7.88 -8.37
CA SER A 63 11.83 -6.81 -7.95
C SER A 63 12.03 -6.38 -6.50
N ASP A 64 12.53 -7.26 -5.63
CA ASP A 64 12.76 -6.92 -4.22
C ASP A 64 13.92 -5.92 -4.09
N ALA A 65 14.95 -6.09 -4.92
CA ALA A 65 16.07 -5.16 -5.00
C ALA A 65 15.66 -3.82 -5.64
N TYR A 66 14.86 -3.85 -6.70
CA TYR A 66 14.36 -2.63 -7.33
C TYR A 66 13.45 -1.82 -6.40
N LYS A 67 12.54 -2.47 -5.65
CA LYS A 67 11.70 -1.79 -4.66
C LYS A 67 12.52 -1.19 -3.53
N TRP A 68 13.61 -1.83 -3.11
CA TRP A 68 14.51 -1.24 -2.13
C TRP A 68 15.18 0.01 -2.69
N LEU A 69 15.64 0.00 -3.95
CA LEU A 69 16.26 1.16 -4.59
C LEU A 69 15.25 2.32 -4.76
N ASP A 70 14.01 2.01 -5.12
CA ASP A 70 12.89 2.96 -5.14
C ASP A 70 12.63 3.57 -3.74
N ALA A 71 12.55 2.74 -2.70
CA ALA A 71 12.37 3.20 -1.33
C ALA A 71 13.56 4.05 -0.83
N ALA A 72 14.79 3.61 -1.11
CA ALA A 72 16.02 4.31 -0.76
C ALA A 72 16.10 5.69 -1.41
N ALA A 73 15.75 5.80 -2.69
CA ALA A 73 15.70 7.08 -3.39
C ALA A 73 14.71 8.06 -2.74
N ARG A 74 13.51 7.59 -2.41
CA ARG A 74 12.48 8.42 -1.76
C ARG A 74 12.87 8.84 -0.35
N VAL A 75 13.49 7.93 0.42
CA VAL A 75 14.05 8.24 1.74
C VAL A 75 15.17 9.28 1.62
N TYR A 76 16.08 9.10 0.65
CA TYR A 76 17.17 10.05 0.40
C TYR A 76 16.67 11.47 0.09
N ALA A 77 15.54 11.60 -0.62
CA ALA A 77 14.94 12.90 -0.89
C ALA A 77 14.48 13.65 0.38
N LEU A 78 14.16 12.93 1.47
CA LEU A 78 13.71 13.51 2.75
C LEU A 78 14.85 13.68 3.77
N ASP A 79 15.77 12.72 3.80
CA ASP A 79 16.92 12.66 4.72
C ASP A 79 18.19 12.23 3.95
N PRO A 80 18.84 13.15 3.22
CA PRO A 80 20.01 12.83 2.41
C PRO A 80 21.17 12.28 3.27
N SER A 81 21.77 11.19 2.83
CA SER A 81 22.90 10.54 3.47
C SER A 81 23.97 10.16 2.45
N GLU A 82 25.23 10.50 2.72
CA GLU A 82 26.37 10.10 1.86
C GLU A 82 26.57 8.59 1.82
N GLU A 83 26.23 7.88 2.90
CA GLU A 83 26.28 6.41 2.93
C GLU A 83 25.20 5.81 2.03
N LEU A 84 23.97 6.32 2.13
CA LEU A 84 22.86 5.84 1.30
C LEU A 84 23.09 6.17 -0.18
N ALA A 85 23.59 7.36 -0.49
CA ALA A 85 23.96 7.75 -1.87
C ALA A 85 25.00 6.80 -2.45
N ARG A 86 26.12 6.58 -1.75
CA ARG A 86 27.17 5.64 -2.23
C ARG A 86 26.65 4.23 -2.43
N LEU A 87 25.76 3.76 -1.55
CA LEU A 87 25.17 2.44 -1.67
C LEU A 87 24.24 2.33 -2.89
N MET A 88 23.39 3.35 -3.11
CA MET A 88 22.55 3.42 -4.31
C MET A 88 23.40 3.49 -5.57
N ASP A 89 24.40 4.37 -5.63
CA ASP A 89 25.27 4.53 -6.80
C ASP A 89 26.00 3.22 -7.14
N ALA A 90 26.58 2.54 -6.14
CA ALA A 90 27.22 1.25 -6.34
C ALA A 90 26.24 0.17 -6.86
N PHE A 91 25.00 0.18 -6.36
CA PHE A 91 23.99 -0.74 -6.85
C PHE A 91 23.51 -0.38 -8.27
N ILE A 92 23.35 0.90 -8.59
CA ILE A 92 22.99 1.39 -9.92
C ILE A 92 24.06 0.99 -10.95
N ASP A 93 25.35 1.13 -10.61
CA ASP A 93 26.46 0.69 -11.46
C ASP A 93 26.39 -0.82 -11.73
N LEU A 94 26.09 -1.62 -10.70
CA LEU A 94 25.89 -3.06 -10.83
C LEU A 94 24.71 -3.40 -11.75
N LEU A 95 23.58 -2.69 -11.62
CA LEU A 95 22.43 -2.87 -12.51
C LEU A 95 22.78 -2.52 -13.96
N GLY A 96 23.52 -1.45 -14.17
CA GLY A 96 23.98 -1.03 -15.49
C GLY A 96 24.88 -2.07 -16.15
N ALA A 97 25.77 -2.69 -15.37
CA ALA A 97 26.65 -3.78 -15.84
C ALA A 97 25.90 -5.10 -16.11
N ALA A 98 24.82 -5.38 -15.37
CA ALA A 98 24.00 -6.58 -15.56
C ALA A 98 22.98 -6.45 -16.71
N GLN A 99 22.60 -5.22 -17.09
CA GLN A 99 21.63 -4.95 -18.16
C GLN A 99 22.19 -5.32 -19.53
N ALA A 100 21.41 -6.08 -20.30
CA ALA A 100 21.78 -6.43 -21.67
C ALA A 100 21.87 -5.19 -22.58
N GLU A 101 22.60 -5.33 -23.69
CA GLU A 101 22.82 -4.23 -24.65
C GLU A 101 21.52 -3.64 -25.19
N ASP A 102 20.45 -4.42 -25.28
CA ASP A 102 19.16 -3.99 -25.84
C ASP A 102 18.16 -3.47 -24.79
N GLY A 103 18.55 -3.45 -23.50
CA GLY A 103 17.76 -2.94 -22.38
C GLY A 103 17.17 -4.00 -21.45
N TYR A 104 17.29 -5.29 -21.79
CA TYR A 104 16.70 -6.37 -21.00
C TYR A 104 17.44 -6.56 -19.67
N LEU A 105 16.70 -6.58 -18.57
CA LEU A 105 17.25 -6.89 -17.25
C LEU A 105 16.28 -7.78 -16.46
N TYR A 106 16.55 -9.07 -16.50
CA TYR A 106 15.80 -10.10 -15.76
C TYR A 106 16.69 -11.32 -15.52
N THR A 107 17.22 -11.42 -14.30
CA THR A 107 18.31 -12.33 -13.97
C THR A 107 17.91 -13.80 -14.13
N TYR A 108 16.64 -14.14 -13.90
CA TYR A 108 16.16 -15.52 -14.00
C TYR A 108 16.36 -16.10 -15.40
N ASN A 109 15.95 -15.37 -16.45
CA ASN A 109 16.17 -15.80 -17.82
C ASN A 109 17.63 -15.63 -18.24
N GLN A 110 18.25 -14.49 -17.94
CA GLN A 110 19.65 -14.25 -18.34
C GLN A 110 20.61 -15.33 -17.81
N ILE A 111 20.36 -15.87 -16.60
CA ILE A 111 21.20 -16.92 -16.00
C ILE A 111 20.75 -18.32 -16.39
N HIS A 112 19.46 -18.64 -16.27
CA HIS A 112 19.01 -20.03 -16.43
C HIS A 112 18.57 -20.40 -17.84
N PHE A 113 18.12 -19.43 -18.63
CA PHE A 113 17.51 -19.64 -19.93
C PHE A 113 17.93 -18.53 -20.90
N PRO A 114 19.23 -18.43 -21.22
CA PRO A 114 19.70 -17.47 -22.20
C PRO A 114 18.90 -17.64 -23.50
N ASP A 115 18.63 -16.54 -24.18
CA ASP A 115 17.83 -16.44 -25.41
C ASP A 115 16.31 -16.68 -25.25
N VAL A 116 15.81 -16.92 -24.04
CA VAL A 116 14.37 -17.02 -23.76
C VAL A 116 13.86 -15.73 -23.13
N ARG A 117 12.84 -15.12 -23.75
CA ARG A 117 12.17 -13.92 -23.24
C ARG A 117 10.67 -13.96 -23.54
N TRP A 118 9.86 -13.38 -22.67
CA TRP A 118 8.44 -13.10 -22.90
C TRP A 118 7.54 -14.34 -23.15
N THR A 119 7.95 -15.52 -22.70
CA THR A 119 7.20 -16.78 -22.95
C THR A 119 6.05 -16.97 -21.96
N ASN A 120 6.31 -16.71 -20.67
CA ASN A 120 5.38 -16.99 -19.57
C ASN A 120 4.90 -15.71 -18.89
N LEU A 121 4.48 -14.74 -19.70
CA LEU A 121 4.09 -13.39 -19.23
C LEU A 121 3.01 -13.37 -18.14
N GLN A 122 2.15 -14.39 -18.08
CA GLN A 122 1.12 -14.46 -17.06
C GLN A 122 1.64 -14.96 -15.70
N ILE A 123 2.82 -15.61 -15.66
CA ILE A 123 3.30 -16.35 -14.48
C ILE A 123 4.70 -15.90 -14.05
N GLU A 124 5.68 -15.77 -14.95
CA GLU A 124 7.09 -15.55 -14.61
C GLU A 124 7.45 -14.08 -14.35
N HIS A 125 6.49 -13.15 -14.24
CA HIS A 125 6.72 -11.78 -13.73
C HIS A 125 7.80 -10.94 -14.45
N GLU A 126 8.19 -11.28 -15.69
CA GLU A 126 9.20 -10.51 -16.44
C GLU A 126 8.84 -9.02 -16.55
N LEU A 127 7.60 -8.71 -16.96
CA LEU A 127 7.10 -7.34 -17.05
C LEU A 127 6.94 -6.67 -15.67
N TYR A 128 6.65 -7.44 -14.63
CA TYR A 128 6.53 -6.94 -13.26
C TYR A 128 7.89 -6.49 -12.71
N CYS A 129 8.94 -7.27 -12.92
CA CYS A 129 10.30 -6.89 -12.57
C CYS A 129 10.77 -5.66 -13.35
N HIS A 130 10.49 -5.59 -14.66
CA HIS A 130 10.80 -4.38 -15.45
C HIS A 130 10.00 -3.16 -14.96
N GLY A 131 8.73 -3.34 -14.56
CA GLY A 131 7.93 -2.28 -13.96
C GLY A 131 8.59 -1.69 -12.72
N HIS A 132 8.99 -2.52 -11.75
CA HIS A 132 9.67 -2.01 -10.56
C HIS A 132 11.05 -1.41 -10.82
N LEU A 133 11.80 -1.90 -11.82
CA LEU A 133 13.05 -1.25 -12.26
C LEU A 133 12.77 0.15 -12.82
N ILE A 134 11.75 0.28 -13.66
CA ILE A 134 11.35 1.55 -14.28
C ILE A 134 10.88 2.54 -13.21
N GLU A 135 10.08 2.08 -12.26
CA GLU A 135 9.59 2.89 -11.15
C GLU A 135 10.76 3.41 -10.29
N ALA A 136 11.71 2.54 -9.94
CA ALA A 136 12.92 2.94 -9.22
C ALA A 136 13.72 4.02 -9.97
N GLY A 137 13.87 3.90 -11.29
CA GLY A 137 14.54 4.91 -12.12
C GLY A 137 13.84 6.26 -12.13
N ALA A 138 12.51 6.27 -12.25
CA ALA A 138 11.72 7.50 -12.18
C ALA A 138 11.82 8.17 -10.79
N SER A 139 11.72 7.39 -9.72
CA SER A 139 11.84 7.89 -8.34
C SER A 139 13.24 8.42 -8.03
N HIS A 140 14.28 7.70 -8.43
CA HIS A 140 15.67 8.13 -8.24
C HIS A 140 15.96 9.44 -8.96
N PHE A 141 15.53 9.57 -10.22
CA PHE A 141 15.69 10.82 -10.97
C PHE A 141 14.99 11.99 -10.28
N ARG A 142 13.78 11.78 -9.77
CA ARG A 142 13.05 12.81 -9.04
C ARG A 142 13.74 13.20 -7.73
N ALA A 143 14.28 12.21 -7.01
CA ALA A 143 14.93 12.42 -5.72
C ALA A 143 16.29 13.12 -5.83
N THR A 144 17.06 12.84 -6.88
CA THR A 144 18.47 13.25 -6.97
C THR A 144 18.80 14.16 -8.17
N GLY A 145 17.91 14.22 -9.16
CA GLY A 145 18.19 14.82 -10.47
C GLY A 145 19.15 14.00 -11.34
N GLN A 146 19.70 12.89 -10.83
CA GLN A 146 20.70 12.10 -11.54
C GLN A 146 20.05 11.15 -12.55
N ARG A 147 20.69 11.00 -13.70
CA ARG A 147 20.19 10.18 -14.83
C ARG A 147 20.74 8.76 -14.88
N SER A 148 21.65 8.37 -13.98
CA SER A 148 22.31 7.05 -14.00
C SER A 148 21.29 5.90 -14.01
N LEU A 149 20.39 5.85 -13.03
CA LEU A 149 19.31 4.86 -13.00
C LEU A 149 18.20 5.14 -14.01
N LEU A 150 17.91 6.42 -14.29
CA LEU A 150 16.90 6.79 -15.30
C LEU A 150 17.26 6.23 -16.68
N ALA A 151 18.53 6.28 -17.07
CA ALA A 151 18.99 5.76 -18.35
C ALA A 151 18.79 4.24 -18.46
N ILE A 152 19.05 3.50 -17.37
CA ILE A 152 18.79 2.04 -17.28
C ILE A 152 17.28 1.78 -17.45
N ALA A 153 16.44 2.55 -16.75
CA ALA A 153 14.98 2.45 -16.84
C ALA A 153 14.44 2.82 -18.24
N GLU A 154 14.93 3.90 -18.85
CA GLU A 154 14.56 4.32 -20.21
C GLU A 154 14.92 3.23 -21.23
N LYS A 155 16.09 2.61 -21.10
CA LYS A 155 16.53 1.52 -21.99
C LYS A 155 15.64 0.28 -21.85
N ALA A 156 15.28 -0.08 -20.62
CA ALA A 156 14.33 -1.15 -20.33
C ALA A 156 12.94 -0.84 -20.90
N ALA A 157 12.43 0.37 -20.69
CA ALA A 157 11.14 0.81 -21.21
C ALA A 157 11.11 0.88 -22.75
N ASP A 158 12.21 1.30 -23.38
CA ASP A 158 12.36 1.35 -24.84
C ASP A 158 12.33 -0.05 -25.46
N LEU A 159 12.93 -1.04 -24.80
CA LEU A 159 12.74 -2.45 -25.16
C LEU A 159 11.27 -2.86 -25.05
N LEU A 160 10.59 -2.51 -23.97
CA LEU A 160 9.17 -2.86 -23.82
C LEU A 160 8.29 -2.22 -24.90
N VAL A 161 8.52 -0.94 -25.23
CA VAL A 161 7.80 -0.27 -26.32
C VAL A 161 8.03 -0.99 -27.64
N ARG A 162 9.28 -1.33 -27.96
CA ARG A 162 9.63 -2.06 -29.20
C ARG A 162 8.99 -3.44 -29.28
N GLU A 163 8.92 -4.17 -28.18
CA GLU A 163 8.44 -5.56 -28.13
C GLU A 163 6.91 -5.68 -27.99
N PHE A 164 6.26 -4.70 -27.36
CA PHE A 164 4.88 -4.84 -26.92
C PHE A 164 3.92 -3.80 -27.50
N LEU A 165 4.36 -2.63 -27.95
CA LEU A 165 3.44 -1.68 -28.57
C LEU A 165 2.92 -2.26 -29.89
N GLY A 166 1.60 -2.27 -30.08
CA GLY A 166 0.92 -2.96 -31.17
C GLY A 166 0.69 -4.47 -30.95
N SER A 167 1.13 -5.03 -29.82
CA SER A 167 0.91 -6.45 -29.50
C SER A 167 -0.54 -6.76 -29.06
N GLY A 168 -0.93 -8.02 -29.27
CA GLY A 168 -2.27 -8.52 -28.92
C GLY A 168 -2.45 -8.85 -27.43
N PRO A 169 -3.66 -9.21 -27.02
CA PRO A 169 -4.03 -9.31 -25.61
C PRO A 169 -3.35 -10.46 -24.82
N GLU A 170 -2.81 -11.47 -25.50
CA GLU A 170 -2.03 -12.53 -24.84
C GLU A 170 -0.70 -12.02 -24.27
N ARG A 171 -0.23 -10.84 -24.70
CA ARG A 171 1.07 -10.25 -24.32
C ARG A 171 0.98 -9.16 -23.24
N THR A 172 -0.11 -9.13 -22.47
CA THR A 172 -0.26 -8.28 -21.28
C THR A 172 0.41 -8.90 -20.04
N PRO A 173 0.76 -8.12 -19.00
CA PRO A 173 1.39 -8.67 -17.80
C PRO A 173 0.43 -9.50 -16.94
N GLY A 174 0.91 -10.63 -16.40
CA GLY A 174 0.17 -11.43 -15.42
C GLY A 174 0.09 -10.83 -14.02
N HIS A 175 1.03 -9.96 -13.68
CA HIS A 175 1.01 -9.15 -12.47
C HIS A 175 1.20 -7.69 -12.89
N GLN A 176 0.16 -6.90 -12.70
CA GLN A 176 0.10 -5.47 -12.99
C GLN A 176 1.12 -4.73 -12.15
N GLU A 177 1.76 -3.73 -12.72
CA GLU A 177 2.77 -2.86 -12.09
C GLU A 177 3.38 -1.98 -13.18
N VAL A 178 3.79 -2.61 -14.28
CA VAL A 178 4.46 -1.93 -15.40
C VAL A 178 3.61 -0.80 -15.99
N GLU A 179 2.28 -0.89 -15.90
CA GLU A 179 1.37 0.16 -16.32
C GLU A 179 1.55 1.44 -15.48
N ILE A 180 1.69 1.32 -14.14
CA ILE A 180 1.98 2.43 -13.21
C ILE A 180 3.36 3.00 -13.54
N ALA A 181 4.37 2.12 -13.62
CA ALA A 181 5.75 2.51 -13.83
C ALA A 181 5.96 3.28 -15.14
N LEU A 182 5.33 2.84 -16.24
CA LEU A 182 5.40 3.52 -17.53
C LEU A 182 4.76 4.91 -17.50
N ILE A 183 3.67 5.09 -16.74
CA ILE A 183 3.05 6.42 -16.56
C ILE A 183 3.96 7.33 -15.74
N HIS A 184 4.59 6.82 -14.66
CA HIS A 184 5.58 7.58 -13.90
C HIS A 184 6.79 7.97 -14.75
N LEU A 185 7.28 7.06 -15.61
CA LEU A 185 8.37 7.35 -16.52
C LEU A 185 7.97 8.36 -17.59
N TYR A 186 6.73 8.30 -18.11
CA TYR A 186 6.17 9.32 -18.98
C TYR A 186 6.18 10.70 -18.30
N ARG A 187 5.68 10.82 -17.06
CA ARG A 187 5.72 12.07 -16.30
C ARG A 187 7.15 12.62 -16.13
N ALA A 188 8.13 11.72 -15.95
CA ALA A 188 9.55 12.11 -15.77
C ALA A 188 10.27 12.51 -17.08
N THR A 189 9.79 12.06 -18.25
CA THR A 189 10.54 12.14 -19.52
C THR A 189 9.79 12.83 -20.67
N GLY A 190 8.46 12.92 -20.59
CA GLY A 190 7.60 13.39 -21.68
C GLY A 190 7.49 12.44 -22.88
N ARG A 191 7.97 11.19 -22.78
CA ARG A 191 7.98 10.24 -23.90
C ARG A 191 6.65 9.51 -24.06
N GLU A 192 5.85 9.93 -25.04
CA GLU A 192 4.50 9.41 -25.35
C GLU A 192 4.41 7.89 -25.56
N GLY A 193 5.49 7.26 -26.03
CA GLY A 193 5.54 5.81 -26.23
C GLY A 193 5.25 5.02 -24.94
N TYR A 194 5.67 5.54 -23.79
CA TYR A 194 5.46 4.91 -22.48
C TYR A 194 3.98 4.97 -22.06
N LEU A 195 3.36 6.15 -22.16
CA LEU A 195 1.93 6.33 -21.88
C LEU A 195 1.05 5.53 -22.85
N SER A 196 1.46 5.45 -24.12
CA SER A 196 0.78 4.65 -25.14
C SER A 196 0.81 3.16 -24.80
N LEU A 197 1.97 2.63 -24.38
CA LEU A 197 2.11 1.23 -23.99
C LEU A 197 1.33 0.91 -22.71
N ALA A 198 1.39 1.78 -21.69
CA ALA A 198 0.63 1.63 -20.46
C ALA A 198 -0.88 1.53 -20.74
N GLY A 199 -1.40 2.48 -21.53
CA GLY A 199 -2.80 2.46 -21.95
C GLY A 199 -3.16 1.23 -22.77
N GLN A 200 -2.27 0.74 -23.64
CA GLN A 200 -2.52 -0.50 -24.37
C GLN A 200 -2.60 -1.72 -23.44
N PHE A 201 -1.70 -1.86 -22.46
CA PHE A 201 -1.76 -2.97 -21.51
C PHE A 201 -3.08 -2.99 -20.72
N ILE A 202 -3.53 -1.82 -20.26
CA ILE A 202 -4.83 -1.64 -19.60
C ILE A 202 -5.97 -2.05 -20.55
N GLU A 203 -5.98 -1.51 -21.77
CA GLU A 203 -7.05 -1.74 -22.74
C GLU A 203 -7.16 -3.18 -23.22
N GLN A 204 -6.02 -3.85 -23.40
CA GLN A 204 -5.98 -5.23 -23.89
C GLN A 204 -6.31 -6.25 -22.79
N ARG A 205 -6.19 -5.87 -21.51
CA ARG A 205 -6.50 -6.75 -20.40
C ARG A 205 -7.95 -7.21 -20.46
N GLY A 206 -8.15 -8.53 -20.31
CA GLY A 206 -9.46 -9.16 -20.37
C GLY A 206 -9.94 -9.56 -21.77
N ARG A 207 -9.13 -9.30 -22.81
CA ARG A 207 -9.46 -9.63 -24.21
C ARG A 207 -8.80 -10.91 -24.71
N ALA A 208 -7.87 -11.51 -23.94
CA ALA A 208 -7.25 -12.79 -24.29
C ALA A 208 -8.26 -13.94 -24.16
N ARG A 209 -8.70 -14.52 -25.28
CA ARG A 209 -9.72 -15.58 -25.29
C ARG A 209 -9.37 -16.72 -26.28
N PRO A 210 -9.51 -17.99 -25.88
CA PRO A 210 -9.82 -18.47 -24.53
C PRO A 210 -8.63 -18.35 -23.58
N PHE A 211 -8.84 -17.84 -22.35
CA PHE A 211 -7.76 -17.62 -21.38
C PHE A 211 -7.23 -18.89 -20.72
N ALA A 212 -8.11 -19.87 -20.42
CA ALA A 212 -7.71 -21.10 -19.73
C ALA A 212 -6.62 -21.91 -20.48
N PRO A 213 -6.69 -22.12 -21.82
CA PRO A 213 -5.60 -22.77 -22.55
C PRO A 213 -4.28 -22.00 -22.54
N LEU A 214 -4.30 -20.67 -22.48
CA LEU A 214 -3.09 -19.86 -22.33
C LEU A 214 -2.41 -20.15 -20.99
N ILE A 215 -3.17 -20.10 -19.89
CA ILE A 215 -2.66 -20.40 -18.54
C ILE A 215 -2.21 -21.85 -18.40
N PHE A 216 -2.91 -22.80 -19.02
CA PHE A 216 -2.48 -24.20 -19.00
C PHE A 216 -1.12 -24.40 -19.68
N ARG A 217 -0.95 -23.83 -20.89
CA ARG A 217 0.33 -23.88 -21.62
C ARG A 217 1.47 -23.26 -20.82
N GLN A 218 1.26 -22.08 -20.24
CA GLN A 218 2.30 -21.41 -19.44
C GLN A 218 2.62 -22.17 -18.15
N ASN A 219 1.63 -22.74 -17.44
CA ASN A 219 1.91 -23.56 -16.25
C ASN A 219 2.72 -24.82 -16.57
N GLN A 220 2.44 -25.48 -17.70
CA GLN A 220 3.22 -26.63 -18.14
C GLN A 220 4.68 -26.23 -18.43
N ASP A 221 4.87 -25.11 -19.13
CA ASP A 221 6.22 -24.63 -19.46
C ASP A 221 7.00 -24.19 -18.21
N VAL A 222 6.36 -23.44 -17.29
CA VAL A 222 6.94 -23.06 -16.00
C VAL A 222 7.30 -24.28 -15.16
N GLY A 223 6.44 -25.30 -15.11
CA GLY A 223 6.73 -26.55 -14.42
C GLY A 223 7.99 -27.23 -14.94
N ARG A 224 8.08 -27.39 -16.27
CA ARG A 224 9.26 -27.94 -16.96
C ARG A 224 10.52 -27.12 -16.69
N ARG A 225 10.41 -25.79 -16.74
CA ARG A 225 11.53 -24.87 -16.44
C ARG A 225 11.96 -24.96 -14.99
N GLY A 226 11.02 -25.06 -14.06
CA GLY A 226 11.28 -25.30 -12.64
C GLY A 226 12.05 -26.58 -12.39
N GLU A 227 11.68 -27.69 -13.03
CA GLU A 227 12.43 -28.96 -12.96
C GLU A 227 13.87 -28.81 -13.45
N LEU A 228 14.09 -28.08 -14.56
CA LEU A 228 15.42 -27.81 -15.09
C LEU A 228 16.27 -26.97 -14.12
N VAL A 229 15.68 -25.93 -13.52
CA VAL A 229 16.37 -25.10 -12.52
C VAL A 229 16.70 -25.91 -11.26
N ASN A 230 15.78 -26.74 -10.78
CA ASN A 230 16.02 -27.62 -9.64
C ASN A 230 17.15 -28.63 -9.92
N ALA A 231 17.21 -29.19 -11.13
CA ALA A 231 18.30 -30.07 -11.54
C ALA A 231 19.65 -29.33 -11.64
N LYS A 232 19.65 -28.08 -12.14
CA LYS A 232 20.84 -27.21 -12.12
C LYS A 232 21.29 -26.91 -10.68
N ARG A 233 20.36 -26.60 -9.78
CA ARG A 233 20.64 -26.35 -8.35
C ARG A 233 21.25 -27.57 -7.68
N ALA A 234 20.66 -28.75 -7.89
CA ALA A 234 21.17 -29.99 -7.31
C ALA A 234 22.60 -30.30 -7.75
N ARG A 235 22.94 -30.07 -9.04
CA ARG A 235 24.31 -30.20 -9.54
C ARG A 235 25.25 -29.17 -8.93
N TYR A 236 24.84 -27.91 -8.90
CA TYR A 236 25.64 -26.83 -8.31
C TYR A 236 25.98 -27.12 -6.85
N LEU A 237 25.01 -27.53 -6.03
CA LEU A 237 25.23 -27.87 -4.61
C LEU A 237 26.10 -29.12 -4.42
N ALA A 238 26.08 -30.06 -5.36
CA ALA A 238 26.97 -31.22 -5.33
C ALA A 238 28.43 -30.84 -5.65
N GLU A 239 28.61 -29.85 -6.53
CA GLU A 239 29.92 -29.32 -6.93
C GLU A 239 30.49 -28.30 -5.92
N HIS A 240 29.62 -27.64 -5.15
CA HIS A 240 29.96 -26.57 -4.20
C HIS A 240 29.36 -26.89 -2.80
N PRO A 241 29.86 -27.92 -2.10
CA PRO A 241 29.34 -28.31 -0.78
C PRO A 241 29.52 -27.22 0.30
N GLU A 242 30.39 -26.25 0.06
CA GLU A 242 30.57 -25.05 0.88
C GLU A 242 29.49 -23.99 0.69
N HIS A 243 28.64 -24.09 -0.34
CA HIS A 243 27.57 -23.13 -0.59
C HIS A 243 26.48 -23.25 0.48
N GLU A 244 26.47 -22.29 1.41
CA GLU A 244 25.43 -22.16 2.41
C GLU A 244 24.33 -21.21 1.89
N ALA A 245 23.20 -21.78 1.47
CA ALA A 245 22.05 -20.98 1.11
C ALA A 245 21.44 -20.34 2.36
N PHE A 246 21.24 -19.02 2.33
CA PHE A 246 20.59 -18.30 3.43
C PHE A 246 19.21 -18.88 3.71
N GLN A 247 19.00 -19.30 4.95
CA GLN A 247 17.73 -19.86 5.38
C GLN A 247 16.75 -18.72 5.67
N LEU A 248 15.86 -18.50 4.71
CA LEU A 248 14.73 -17.59 4.90
C LEU A 248 13.78 -18.19 5.93
N PRO A 249 13.15 -17.36 6.78
CA PRO A 249 12.12 -17.83 7.70
C PRO A 249 11.02 -18.59 6.95
N ASP A 250 10.40 -19.56 7.62
CA ASP A 250 9.28 -20.30 7.07
C ASP A 250 8.20 -19.35 6.52
N GLY A 251 7.52 -19.83 5.47
CA GLY A 251 6.50 -19.07 4.76
C GLY A 251 5.38 -18.59 5.69
N ASN A 252 4.61 -17.63 5.18
CA ASN A 252 3.59 -16.98 5.98
C ASN A 252 2.44 -17.92 6.37
N GLU A 253 2.32 -18.23 7.67
CA GLU A 253 1.23 -19.07 8.17
C GLU A 253 -0.11 -18.36 8.09
N ALA A 254 -1.09 -19.04 7.50
CA ALA A 254 -2.47 -18.55 7.43
C ALA A 254 -3.45 -19.71 7.45
N ARG A 255 -4.60 -19.52 8.11
CA ARG A 255 -5.66 -20.51 8.18
C ARG A 255 -6.31 -20.69 6.81
N LYS A 256 -6.20 -21.89 6.23
CA LYS A 256 -6.76 -22.21 4.91
C LYS A 256 -8.17 -22.80 5.03
N PRO A 257 -9.22 -22.17 4.46
CA PRO A 257 -10.56 -22.74 4.49
C PRO A 257 -10.67 -23.98 3.59
N PRO A 258 -11.64 -24.88 3.84
CA PRO A 258 -11.88 -26.04 2.99
C PRO A 258 -12.13 -25.67 1.53
N GLY A 259 -11.60 -26.48 0.60
CA GLY A 259 -11.80 -26.29 -0.84
C GLY A 259 -11.06 -25.10 -1.46
N ILE A 260 -10.18 -24.42 -0.71
CA ILE A 260 -9.50 -23.22 -1.19
C ILE A 260 -8.61 -23.48 -2.42
N GLN A 261 -7.96 -24.65 -2.52
CA GLN A 261 -7.14 -25.01 -3.68
C GLN A 261 -7.96 -25.06 -4.97
N LEU A 262 -9.15 -25.68 -4.92
CA LEU A 262 -10.07 -25.71 -6.06
C LEU A 262 -10.53 -24.29 -6.44
N ARG A 263 -10.83 -23.45 -5.43
CA ARG A 263 -11.18 -22.04 -5.69
C ARG A 263 -10.07 -21.26 -6.36
N TYR A 264 -8.83 -21.45 -5.93
CA TYR A 264 -7.65 -20.85 -6.56
C TYR A 264 -7.54 -21.30 -8.02
N PHE A 265 -7.58 -22.61 -8.28
CA PHE A 265 -7.50 -23.16 -9.63
C PHE A 265 -8.60 -22.62 -10.56
N LEU A 266 -9.86 -22.63 -10.10
CA LEU A 266 -10.99 -22.08 -10.87
C LEU A 266 -10.85 -20.57 -11.11
N SER A 267 -10.33 -19.82 -10.12
CA SER A 267 -10.05 -18.40 -10.26
C SER A 267 -8.98 -18.12 -11.32
N ALA A 268 -7.90 -18.91 -11.32
CA ALA A 268 -6.83 -18.80 -12.30
C ALA A 268 -7.32 -19.15 -13.72
N LEU A 269 -8.01 -20.27 -13.90
CA LEU A 269 -8.55 -20.69 -15.20
C LEU A 269 -9.58 -19.71 -15.76
N ALA A 270 -10.44 -19.15 -14.91
CA ALA A 270 -11.41 -18.14 -15.33
C ALA A 270 -10.78 -16.76 -15.60
N GLY A 271 -9.47 -16.60 -15.42
CA GLY A 271 -8.76 -15.32 -15.55
C GLY A 271 -9.02 -14.34 -14.42
N LYS A 272 -9.77 -14.72 -13.37
CA LYS A 272 -10.08 -13.82 -12.25
C LYS A 272 -8.84 -13.51 -11.42
N TYR A 273 -7.98 -14.50 -11.17
CA TYR A 273 -6.73 -14.32 -10.41
C TYR A 273 -5.84 -13.20 -10.97
N PHE A 274 -5.82 -13.05 -12.30
CA PHE A 274 -5.00 -12.11 -13.07
C PHE A 274 -5.77 -10.88 -13.57
N GLN A 275 -7.05 -10.73 -13.18
CA GLN A 275 -7.96 -9.69 -13.70
C GLN A 275 -8.08 -9.71 -15.23
N GLN A 276 -8.00 -10.91 -15.83
CA GLN A 276 -8.13 -11.20 -17.26
C GLN A 276 -9.51 -11.76 -17.63
N HIS A 277 -10.42 -11.87 -16.67
CA HIS A 277 -11.74 -12.46 -16.85
C HIS A 277 -12.68 -11.64 -17.74
N ARG A 278 -12.49 -10.31 -17.82
CA ARG A 278 -13.29 -9.36 -18.61
C ARG A 278 -12.49 -8.12 -18.99
N PRO A 279 -12.84 -7.40 -20.07
CA PRO A 279 -12.27 -6.08 -20.35
C PRO A 279 -12.40 -5.14 -19.15
N VAL A 280 -11.40 -4.28 -18.92
CA VAL A 280 -11.34 -3.39 -17.73
C VAL A 280 -12.62 -2.58 -17.53
N ARG A 281 -13.24 -2.07 -18.60
CA ARG A 281 -14.53 -1.34 -18.56
C ARG A 281 -15.70 -2.12 -17.93
N GLU A 282 -15.61 -3.45 -17.89
CA GLU A 282 -16.65 -4.34 -17.36
C GLU A 282 -16.29 -4.93 -15.99
N GLN A 283 -15.14 -4.56 -15.41
CA GLN A 283 -14.66 -5.09 -14.13
C GLN A 283 -15.20 -4.27 -12.95
N THR A 284 -16.46 -4.49 -12.59
CA THR A 284 -17.12 -3.77 -11.48
C THR A 284 -17.13 -4.53 -10.15
N VAL A 285 -16.47 -5.69 -10.09
CA VAL A 285 -16.43 -6.54 -8.90
C VAL A 285 -14.98 -6.91 -8.59
N PRO A 286 -14.43 -6.56 -7.40
CA PRO A 286 -13.07 -6.90 -7.02
C PRO A 286 -12.89 -8.42 -6.92
N VAL A 287 -12.05 -9.03 -7.77
CA VAL A 287 -11.83 -10.48 -7.82
C VAL A 287 -10.35 -10.83 -7.94
N GLY A 288 -10.02 -12.08 -7.61
CA GLY A 288 -8.65 -12.57 -7.76
C GLY A 288 -7.70 -12.01 -6.74
N HIS A 289 -6.43 -11.97 -7.09
CA HIS A 289 -5.35 -11.49 -6.23
C HIS A 289 -5.51 -9.99 -5.92
N ALA A 290 -5.40 -9.60 -4.64
CA ALA A 290 -5.75 -8.25 -4.20
C ALA A 290 -4.73 -7.19 -4.66
N VAL A 291 -3.42 -7.46 -4.60
CA VAL A 291 -2.38 -6.52 -5.07
C VAL A 291 -2.52 -6.26 -6.56
N ARG A 292 -2.54 -7.31 -7.40
CA ARG A 292 -2.79 -7.21 -8.84
C ARG A 292 -4.01 -6.36 -9.19
N PHE A 293 -5.13 -6.58 -8.48
CA PHE A 293 -6.33 -5.77 -8.65
C PHE A 293 -6.05 -4.31 -8.30
N ALA A 294 -5.53 -4.03 -7.11
CA ALA A 294 -5.33 -2.65 -6.67
C ALA A 294 -4.32 -1.87 -7.53
N TYR A 295 -3.25 -2.52 -8.02
CA TYR A 295 -2.29 -1.92 -8.95
C TYR A 295 -2.94 -1.65 -10.31
N LEU A 296 -3.82 -2.54 -10.80
CA LEU A 296 -4.58 -2.27 -12.01
C LEU A 296 -5.48 -1.04 -11.84
N GLU A 297 -6.26 -0.98 -10.76
CA GLU A 297 -7.20 0.13 -10.56
C GLU A 297 -6.45 1.47 -10.37
N ALA A 298 -5.30 1.46 -9.69
CA ALA A 298 -4.42 2.63 -9.60
C ALA A 298 -3.92 3.07 -10.99
N ALA A 299 -3.41 2.14 -11.81
CA ALA A 299 -2.94 2.45 -13.16
C ALA A 299 -4.06 2.98 -14.06
N VAL A 300 -5.28 2.44 -13.93
CA VAL A 300 -6.46 2.90 -14.68
C VAL A 300 -6.85 4.32 -14.27
N ALA A 301 -6.86 4.63 -12.97
CA ALA A 301 -7.13 5.99 -12.48
C ALA A 301 -6.05 6.98 -12.94
N MET A 302 -4.77 6.59 -12.90
CA MET A 302 -3.67 7.38 -13.46
C MET A 302 -3.87 7.65 -14.95
N LEU A 303 -4.22 6.62 -15.74
CA LEU A 303 -4.46 6.76 -17.18
C LEU A 303 -5.60 7.74 -17.49
N CYS A 304 -6.70 7.69 -16.71
CA CYS A 304 -7.81 8.63 -16.84
C CYS A 304 -7.33 10.08 -16.68
N ARG A 305 -6.46 10.33 -15.70
CA ARG A 305 -5.89 11.67 -15.43
C ARG A 305 -4.96 12.12 -16.55
N GLU A 306 -4.02 11.28 -16.96
CA GLU A 306 -3.02 11.65 -17.99
C GLU A 306 -3.64 11.91 -19.37
N ARG A 307 -4.76 11.23 -19.68
CA ARG A 307 -5.45 11.38 -20.97
C ARG A 307 -6.65 12.32 -20.92
N GLU A 308 -7.01 12.82 -19.73
CA GLU A 308 -8.25 13.54 -19.48
C GLU A 308 -9.49 12.77 -20.02
N ASP A 309 -9.44 11.43 -19.96
CA ASP A 309 -10.48 10.52 -20.45
C ASP A 309 -11.13 9.77 -19.28
N HIS A 310 -12.35 10.18 -18.94
CA HIS A 310 -13.09 9.61 -17.80
C HIS A 310 -13.98 8.42 -18.19
N THR A 311 -13.84 7.83 -19.39
CA THR A 311 -14.69 6.71 -19.82
C THR A 311 -14.53 5.44 -18.97
N LEU A 312 -13.41 5.30 -18.25
CA LEU A 312 -13.15 4.19 -17.31
C LEU A 312 -13.60 4.50 -15.88
N LEU A 313 -13.88 5.77 -15.55
CA LEU A 313 -14.26 6.21 -14.20
C LEU A 313 -15.48 5.47 -13.63
N PRO A 314 -16.58 5.23 -14.38
CA PRO A 314 -17.72 4.51 -13.84
C PRO A 314 -17.39 3.08 -13.38
N ALA A 315 -16.42 2.41 -14.02
CA ALA A 315 -15.99 1.08 -13.61
C ALA A 315 -15.18 1.13 -12.31
N LEU A 316 -14.25 2.10 -12.21
CA LEU A 316 -13.48 2.38 -10.99
C LEU A 316 -14.40 2.65 -9.79
N GLU A 317 -15.35 3.57 -9.94
CA GLU A 317 -16.28 3.94 -8.85
C GLU A 317 -17.12 2.74 -8.40
N GLN A 318 -17.65 1.94 -9.34
CA GLN A 318 -18.45 0.76 -9.01
C GLN A 318 -17.62 -0.33 -8.32
N ALA A 319 -16.40 -0.58 -8.80
CA ALA A 319 -15.48 -1.54 -8.19
C ALA A 319 -15.11 -1.11 -6.77
N TRP A 320 -14.86 0.19 -6.56
CA TRP A 320 -14.54 0.77 -5.26
C TRP A 320 -15.71 0.64 -4.28
N GLU A 321 -16.92 1.05 -4.68
CA GLU A 321 -18.11 0.91 -3.84
C GLU A 321 -18.36 -0.56 -3.50
N ARG A 322 -18.16 -1.49 -4.44
CA ARG A 322 -18.31 -2.92 -4.18
C ARG A 322 -17.27 -3.44 -3.19
N MET A 323 -16.03 -2.97 -3.30
CA MET A 323 -14.94 -3.32 -2.38
C MET A 323 -15.28 -2.86 -0.95
N VAL A 324 -15.52 -1.56 -0.77
CA VAL A 324 -15.81 -0.96 0.54
C VAL A 324 -17.05 -1.59 1.15
N ASN A 325 -18.11 -1.70 0.37
CA ASN A 325 -19.40 -2.10 0.92
C ASN A 325 -19.47 -3.60 1.23
N ARG A 326 -18.62 -4.44 0.63
CA ARG A 326 -18.81 -5.91 0.68
C ARG A 326 -17.56 -6.76 0.89
N ARG A 327 -16.36 -6.26 0.63
CA ARG A 327 -15.13 -7.08 0.57
C ARG A 327 -13.92 -6.48 1.30
N MET A 328 -14.14 -5.49 2.16
CA MET A 328 -13.10 -4.84 2.95
C MET A 328 -13.27 -5.13 4.45
N TYR A 329 -12.17 -5.44 5.14
CA TYR A 329 -12.16 -5.62 6.59
C TYR A 329 -12.25 -4.26 7.32
N VAL A 330 -12.57 -4.28 8.62
CA VAL A 330 -12.68 -3.04 9.43
C VAL A 330 -11.36 -2.29 9.57
N THR A 331 -10.22 -2.95 9.37
CA THR A 331 -8.90 -2.31 9.32
C THR A 331 -8.61 -1.59 8.00
N GLY A 332 -9.52 -1.69 7.01
CA GLY A 332 -9.26 -1.26 5.63
C GLY A 332 -8.48 -2.30 4.81
N GLY A 333 -8.05 -3.42 5.41
CA GLY A 333 -7.38 -4.51 4.72
C GLY A 333 -8.29 -5.20 3.69
N ILE A 334 -7.71 -5.63 2.57
CA ILE A 334 -8.40 -6.34 1.49
C ILE A 334 -7.75 -7.68 1.19
N GLY A 335 -8.55 -8.65 0.76
CA GLY A 335 -8.13 -10.03 0.51
C GLY A 335 -8.47 -10.96 1.66
N SER A 336 -9.50 -11.78 1.48
CA SER A 336 -10.04 -12.64 2.53
C SER A 336 -9.65 -14.11 2.40
N LEU A 337 -8.81 -14.46 1.42
CA LEU A 337 -8.48 -15.85 1.11
C LEU A 337 -6.96 -16.05 0.91
N PRO A 338 -6.28 -16.81 1.80
CA PRO A 338 -4.83 -16.91 1.78
C PRO A 338 -4.17 -17.51 0.54
N MET A 339 -4.74 -18.54 -0.08
CA MET A 339 -4.13 -19.14 -1.30
C MET A 339 -4.33 -18.30 -2.57
N ILE A 340 -5.34 -17.42 -2.57
CA ILE A 340 -5.60 -16.50 -3.68
C ILE A 340 -4.87 -15.17 -3.41
N GLU A 341 -4.49 -14.93 -2.15
CA GLU A 341 -3.95 -13.66 -1.65
C GLU A 341 -4.89 -12.51 -2.04
N GLY A 342 -6.18 -12.75 -1.88
CA GLY A 342 -7.16 -12.05 -2.69
C GLY A 342 -8.61 -12.20 -2.26
N PHE A 343 -9.50 -11.67 -3.08
CA PHE A 343 -10.90 -11.48 -2.73
C PHE A 343 -11.68 -12.79 -2.66
N GLY A 344 -12.41 -12.97 -1.57
CA GLY A 344 -13.51 -13.92 -1.47
C GLY A 344 -14.81 -13.41 -2.08
N ARG A 345 -15.91 -14.07 -1.74
CA ARG A 345 -17.27 -13.63 -2.08
C ARG A 345 -17.64 -12.40 -1.26
N ASP A 346 -18.71 -11.71 -1.67
CA ASP A 346 -19.28 -10.63 -0.86
C ASP A 346 -19.58 -11.12 0.56
N TYR A 347 -19.19 -10.33 1.55
CA TYR A 347 -19.33 -10.59 2.99
C TYR A 347 -18.59 -11.84 3.50
N GLU A 348 -17.72 -12.45 2.69
CA GLU A 348 -16.80 -13.52 3.11
C GLU A 348 -15.56 -12.88 3.75
N LEU A 349 -15.73 -12.39 4.98
CA LEU A 349 -14.73 -11.65 5.76
C LEU A 349 -14.54 -12.32 7.13
N ASP A 350 -14.00 -13.53 7.13
CA ASP A 350 -13.64 -14.22 8.36
C ASP A 350 -12.34 -13.62 8.93
N PRO A 351 -12.32 -13.16 10.19
CA PRO A 351 -11.16 -12.49 10.78
C PRO A 351 -9.98 -13.43 11.07
N GLU A 352 -10.22 -14.75 11.25
CA GLU A 352 -9.16 -15.75 11.46
C GLU A 352 -8.54 -16.23 10.13
N ILE A 353 -9.28 -16.14 9.03
CA ILE A 353 -8.81 -16.53 7.69
C ILE A 353 -8.20 -15.33 6.94
N ALA A 354 -8.51 -14.11 7.36
CA ALA A 354 -8.10 -12.87 6.73
C ALA A 354 -6.64 -12.92 6.25
N TYR A 355 -6.45 -12.73 4.94
CA TYR A 355 -5.10 -12.58 4.41
C TYR A 355 -4.66 -11.13 4.58
N ALA A 356 -5.47 -10.19 4.08
CA ALA A 356 -5.31 -8.75 4.30
C ALA A 356 -3.85 -8.31 4.14
N GLU A 357 -3.24 -8.71 3.01
CA GLU A 357 -1.82 -8.48 2.75
C GLU A 357 -1.47 -6.99 2.86
N THR A 358 -0.33 -6.67 3.47
CA THR A 358 0.14 -5.29 3.59
C THR A 358 0.25 -4.61 2.23
N CYS A 359 0.86 -5.25 1.21
CA CYS A 359 0.92 -4.71 -0.15
C CYS A 359 -0.45 -4.45 -0.77
N ALA A 360 -1.48 -5.23 -0.42
CA ALA A 360 -2.82 -5.03 -0.96
C ALA A 360 -3.47 -3.78 -0.36
N ALA A 361 -3.20 -3.49 0.92
CA ALA A 361 -3.60 -2.21 1.53
C ALA A 361 -2.87 -1.04 0.86
N LEU A 362 -1.55 -1.14 0.62
CA LEU A 362 -0.77 -0.09 -0.04
C LEU A 362 -1.23 0.17 -1.48
N GLY A 363 -1.46 -0.88 -2.28
CA GLY A 363 -2.01 -0.71 -3.62
C GLY A 363 -3.39 -0.05 -3.61
N CYS A 364 -4.22 -0.37 -2.63
CA CYS A 364 -5.54 0.26 -2.47
C CYS A 364 -5.40 1.74 -2.05
N MET A 365 -4.41 2.08 -1.23
CA MET A 365 -4.07 3.47 -0.92
C MET A 365 -3.63 4.24 -2.17
N PHE A 366 -2.81 3.67 -3.05
CA PHE A 366 -2.45 4.30 -4.32
C PHE A 366 -3.69 4.56 -5.19
N TRP A 367 -4.57 3.58 -5.29
CA TRP A 367 -5.84 3.74 -6.01
C TRP A 367 -6.72 4.84 -5.40
N ASN A 368 -6.87 4.87 -4.07
CA ASN A 368 -7.62 5.90 -3.36
C ASN A 368 -7.04 7.30 -3.60
N TRP A 369 -5.71 7.43 -3.63
CA TRP A 369 -5.08 8.71 -3.92
C TRP A 369 -5.39 9.20 -5.34
N GLU A 370 -5.24 8.34 -6.33
CA GLU A 370 -5.54 8.68 -7.72
C GLU A 370 -7.02 9.00 -7.93
N MET A 371 -7.93 8.29 -7.25
CA MET A 371 -9.35 8.61 -7.23
C MET A 371 -9.66 9.94 -6.53
N THR A 372 -8.93 10.29 -5.47
CA THR A 372 -9.04 11.60 -4.82
C THR A 372 -8.73 12.69 -5.84
N LEU A 373 -7.58 12.60 -6.51
CA LEU A 373 -7.13 13.58 -7.51
C LEU A 373 -8.01 13.64 -8.76
N LEU A 374 -8.63 12.53 -9.14
CA LEU A 374 -9.50 12.43 -10.31
C LEU A 374 -10.92 12.94 -10.05
N THR A 375 -11.42 12.90 -8.81
CA THR A 375 -12.85 13.11 -8.52
C THR A 375 -13.17 14.19 -7.49
N ASP A 376 -12.18 14.66 -6.73
CA ASP A 376 -12.40 15.57 -5.59
C ASP A 376 -13.38 15.03 -4.52
N GLN A 377 -13.57 13.71 -4.46
CA GLN A 377 -14.42 13.10 -3.44
C GLN A 377 -13.60 12.69 -2.20
N ALA A 378 -13.89 13.31 -1.07
CA ALA A 378 -13.20 13.07 0.21
C ALA A 378 -13.26 11.62 0.71
N LYS A 379 -14.24 10.81 0.26
CA LYS A 379 -14.36 9.39 0.65
C LYS A 379 -13.12 8.56 0.30
N TYR A 380 -12.41 8.93 -0.76
CA TYR A 380 -11.20 8.24 -1.17
C TYR A 380 -10.03 8.59 -0.25
N ALA A 381 -9.82 9.89 0.03
CA ALA A 381 -8.82 10.36 0.99
C ALA A 381 -9.11 9.89 2.43
N ASP A 382 -10.38 9.74 2.78
CA ASP A 382 -10.81 9.20 4.07
C ASP A 382 -10.48 7.70 4.21
N LEU A 383 -10.72 6.91 3.16
CA LEU A 383 -10.29 5.51 3.17
C LEU A 383 -8.76 5.37 3.14
N PHE A 384 -8.05 6.28 2.46
CA PHE A 384 -6.59 6.35 2.51
C PHE A 384 -6.10 6.52 3.96
N GLU A 385 -6.64 7.50 4.71
CA GLU A 385 -6.32 7.73 6.12
C GLU A 385 -6.54 6.45 6.94
N TRP A 386 -7.71 5.85 6.79
CA TRP A 386 -8.10 4.67 7.54
C TRP A 386 -7.16 3.48 7.28
N GLN A 387 -6.76 3.27 6.03
CA GLN A 387 -5.80 2.21 5.67
C GLN A 387 -4.39 2.54 6.16
N LEU A 388 -3.96 3.80 6.04
CA LEU A 388 -2.66 4.26 6.49
C LEU A 388 -2.47 3.93 7.98
N TYR A 389 -3.41 4.35 8.84
CA TYR A 389 -3.28 4.18 10.29
C TYR A 389 -3.59 2.76 10.81
N ASN A 390 -4.08 1.85 9.95
CA ASN A 390 -4.43 0.49 10.34
C ASN A 390 -3.72 -0.55 9.46
N ALA A 391 -4.27 -0.87 8.29
CA ALA A 391 -3.81 -1.95 7.43
C ALA A 391 -2.40 -1.75 6.84
N SER A 392 -1.89 -0.50 6.80
CA SER A 392 -0.50 -0.20 6.44
C SER A 392 0.41 -0.26 7.67
N LEU A 393 0.14 0.56 8.70
CA LEU A 393 1.00 0.65 9.89
C LEU A 393 1.26 -0.70 10.58
N VAL A 394 0.28 -1.61 10.62
CA VAL A 394 0.44 -2.93 11.25
C VAL A 394 1.59 -3.75 10.65
N GLY A 395 1.88 -3.53 9.36
CA GLY A 395 2.81 -4.33 8.58
C GLY A 395 4.28 -4.15 8.96
N MET A 396 4.64 -3.08 9.69
CA MET A 396 5.99 -2.84 10.18
C MET A 396 6.02 -2.80 11.71
N GLY A 397 6.96 -3.52 12.33
CA GLY A 397 7.21 -3.44 13.76
C GLY A 397 7.77 -2.07 14.17
N LEU A 398 7.60 -1.70 15.43
CA LEU A 398 7.98 -0.38 15.94
C LEU A 398 9.48 -0.04 15.77
N GLN A 399 10.33 -1.06 15.64
CA GLN A 399 11.78 -0.91 15.43
C GLN A 399 12.20 -0.92 13.95
N GLY A 400 11.27 -1.13 13.00
CA GLY A 400 11.57 -1.10 11.56
C GLY A 400 12.23 -2.34 10.97
N ARG A 401 12.53 -3.35 11.79
CA ARG A 401 13.33 -4.53 11.42
C ARG A 401 12.55 -5.84 11.41
N SER A 402 11.22 -5.76 11.54
CA SER A 402 10.33 -6.91 11.51
C SER A 402 8.99 -6.53 10.89
N TYR A 403 8.32 -7.50 10.26
CA TYR A 403 7.19 -7.25 9.40
C TYR A 403 6.10 -8.30 9.60
N LEU A 404 4.85 -7.92 9.27
CA LEU A 404 3.76 -8.85 8.99
C LEU A 404 3.45 -8.82 7.50
N TYR A 405 3.28 -10.02 6.92
CA TYR A 405 2.85 -10.15 5.54
C TYR A 405 1.32 -10.20 5.46
N ASN A 406 0.69 -11.18 6.15
CA ASN A 406 -0.76 -11.20 6.34
C ASN A 406 -1.12 -10.49 7.65
N ASN A 407 -2.27 -9.84 7.65
CA ASN A 407 -2.72 -9.03 8.78
C ASN A 407 -4.07 -9.58 9.27
N PRO A 408 -4.07 -10.68 10.03
CA PRO A 408 -5.31 -11.25 10.56
C PRO A 408 -5.98 -10.27 11.51
N LEU A 409 -7.29 -10.44 11.70
CA LEU A 409 -8.09 -9.67 12.68
C LEU A 409 -8.43 -10.52 13.92
N SER A 410 -8.01 -11.78 13.93
CA SER A 410 -8.16 -12.74 15.01
C SER A 410 -7.03 -13.75 14.93
N CYS A 411 -6.19 -13.82 15.97
CA CYS A 411 -5.03 -14.71 16.07
C CYS A 411 -5.10 -15.52 17.36
N ARG A 412 -5.06 -16.85 17.26
CA ARG A 412 -5.10 -17.78 18.42
C ARG A 412 -3.70 -18.18 18.94
N GLY A 413 -2.65 -17.60 18.38
CA GLY A 413 -1.25 -18.01 18.55
C GLY A 413 -0.60 -18.35 17.19
N GLY A 414 0.72 -18.52 17.16
CA GLY A 414 1.50 -18.94 15.99
C GLY A 414 1.95 -17.83 15.03
N ILE A 415 1.36 -16.64 15.09
CA ILE A 415 1.72 -15.52 14.19
C ILE A 415 2.57 -14.50 14.97
N THR A 416 3.79 -14.28 14.48
CA THR A 416 4.73 -13.27 15.00
C THR A 416 5.35 -12.50 13.84
N ARG A 417 5.80 -11.27 14.11
CA ARG A 417 6.57 -10.50 13.11
C ARG A 417 7.86 -11.23 12.76
N ARG A 418 8.22 -11.26 11.46
CA ARG A 418 9.48 -11.84 10.97
C ARG A 418 10.41 -10.77 10.45
N SER A 419 11.72 -10.98 10.56
CA SER A 419 12.72 -10.05 10.04
C SER A 419 12.71 -9.94 8.52
N TRP A 420 12.33 -11.03 7.84
CA TRP A 420 12.24 -11.16 6.39
C TRP A 420 11.34 -12.33 6.00
N TYR A 421 11.10 -12.50 4.70
CA TYR A 421 10.26 -13.56 4.14
C TYR A 421 10.84 -14.11 2.84
N GLN A 422 10.44 -15.32 2.45
CA GLN A 422 10.77 -15.87 1.13
C GLN A 422 10.22 -15.02 -0.04
N VAL A 423 9.10 -14.34 0.21
CA VAL A 423 8.51 -13.35 -0.69
C VAL A 423 8.44 -12.04 0.10
N PRO A 424 9.47 -11.17 0.05
CA PRO A 424 9.55 -9.98 0.88
C PRO A 424 9.00 -8.74 0.15
N CYS A 425 7.80 -8.84 -0.43
CA CYS A 425 7.22 -7.71 -1.15
C CYS A 425 6.83 -6.54 -0.22
N CYS A 426 6.41 -6.82 1.01
CA CYS A 426 5.85 -5.85 1.95
C CYS A 426 6.88 -4.83 2.53
N PRO A 427 8.07 -5.23 2.99
CA PRO A 427 9.04 -4.34 3.64
C PRO A 427 9.39 -3.08 2.84
N SER A 428 9.90 -3.24 1.62
CA SER A 428 10.31 -2.12 0.78
C SER A 428 9.10 -1.31 0.30
N ASN A 429 7.94 -1.98 0.06
CA ASN A 429 6.71 -1.30 -0.35
C ASN A 429 6.15 -0.38 0.74
N LEU A 430 6.21 -0.80 2.01
CA LEU A 430 5.91 0.05 3.16
C LEU A 430 6.86 1.25 3.22
N SER A 431 8.15 0.99 3.07
CA SER A 431 9.21 2.00 3.22
C SER A 431 9.10 3.10 2.18
N ARG A 432 8.85 2.75 0.91
CA ARG A 432 8.59 3.75 -0.14
C ARG A 432 7.30 4.52 0.07
N THR A 433 6.23 3.86 0.55
CA THR A 433 4.94 4.52 0.77
C THR A 433 5.04 5.55 1.89
N TRP A 434 5.76 5.22 2.97
CA TRP A 434 5.98 6.15 4.08
C TRP A 434 6.91 7.30 3.69
N ALA A 435 7.96 7.02 2.93
CA ALA A 435 8.82 8.09 2.39
C ALA A 435 8.06 9.05 1.46
N ASP A 436 6.99 8.58 0.82
CA ASP A 436 6.10 9.43 0.03
C ASP A 436 4.99 10.12 0.84
N LEU A 437 4.91 9.97 2.16
CA LEU A 437 3.74 10.41 2.94
C LEU A 437 3.35 11.88 2.68
N GLY A 438 4.35 12.77 2.54
CA GLY A 438 4.15 14.19 2.23
C GLY A 438 3.32 14.44 0.97
N LYS A 439 3.46 13.59 -0.04
CA LYS A 439 2.73 13.64 -1.31
C LYS A 439 1.21 13.56 -1.13
N TYR A 440 0.77 12.81 -0.12
CA TYR A 440 -0.64 12.49 0.08
C TYR A 440 -1.36 13.50 1.01
N LEU A 441 -0.65 14.50 1.54
CA LEU A 441 -1.22 15.42 2.54
C LEU A 441 -2.08 16.52 1.89
N TYR A 442 -1.62 17.08 0.77
CA TYR A 442 -2.21 18.24 0.13
C TYR A 442 -2.29 18.09 -1.39
N SER A 443 -3.28 18.75 -1.99
CA SER A 443 -3.29 19.03 -3.42
C SER A 443 -3.78 20.46 -3.64
N TYR A 444 -3.51 21.01 -4.82
CA TYR A 444 -3.90 22.36 -5.17
C TYR A 444 -4.20 22.48 -6.66
N GLU A 445 -5.02 23.45 -7.01
CA GLU A 445 -5.39 23.78 -8.38
C GLU A 445 -5.90 25.21 -8.40
N ASP A 446 -5.38 26.03 -9.30
CA ASP A 446 -5.74 27.45 -9.42
C ASP A 446 -5.74 28.22 -8.09
N HIS A 447 -6.91 28.50 -7.51
CA HIS A 447 -7.08 29.23 -6.24
C HIS A 447 -7.71 28.34 -5.15
N ASP A 448 -7.47 27.03 -5.23
CA ASP A 448 -8.01 26.04 -4.30
C ASP A 448 -6.88 25.19 -3.71
N LEU A 449 -6.91 25.03 -2.38
CA LEU A 449 -5.99 24.19 -1.60
C LEU A 449 -6.79 23.16 -0.83
N TRP A 450 -6.50 21.88 -1.04
CA TRP A 450 -7.11 20.78 -0.30
C TRP A 450 -6.18 20.24 0.77
N VAL A 451 -6.72 20.06 1.98
CA VAL A 451 -6.07 19.33 3.06
C VAL A 451 -6.71 17.95 3.16
N HIS A 452 -6.00 16.94 2.68
CA HIS A 452 -6.45 15.56 2.64
C HIS A 452 -6.05 14.81 3.91
N GLN A 453 -4.86 15.03 4.46
CA GLN A 453 -4.40 14.32 5.65
C GLN A 453 -3.88 15.31 6.70
N TYR A 454 -4.21 15.06 7.96
CA TYR A 454 -3.84 15.92 9.07
C TYR A 454 -2.58 15.39 9.76
N VAL A 455 -1.43 15.75 9.20
CA VAL A 455 -0.11 15.40 9.71
C VAL A 455 0.68 16.68 9.92
N SER A 456 1.39 16.79 11.05
CA SER A 456 2.21 17.96 11.32
C SER A 456 3.27 18.14 10.23
N SER A 457 3.18 19.23 9.48
CA SER A 457 4.05 19.47 8.34
C SER A 457 4.06 20.91 7.86
N GLN A 458 5.04 21.26 7.04
CA GLN A 458 5.16 22.57 6.39
C GLN A 458 5.23 22.39 4.89
N ALA A 459 4.56 23.26 4.13
CA ALA A 459 4.58 23.24 2.67
C ALA A 459 4.35 24.65 2.10
N GLN A 460 4.66 24.79 0.80
CA GLN A 460 4.39 26.00 0.04
C GLN A 460 3.76 25.62 -1.30
N VAL A 461 2.70 26.34 -1.68
CA VAL A 461 2.00 26.19 -2.97
C VAL A 461 1.82 27.56 -3.63
N ASP A 462 1.57 27.58 -4.94
CA ASP A 462 1.18 28.79 -5.67
C ASP A 462 -0.33 28.80 -5.87
N LEU A 463 -1.02 29.77 -5.25
CA LEU A 463 -2.48 29.97 -5.33
C LEU A 463 -2.80 31.33 -5.98
N GLY A 464 -2.02 31.71 -6.99
CA GLY A 464 -1.97 33.05 -7.59
C GLY A 464 -0.90 33.95 -6.98
N ALA A 465 -0.36 33.54 -5.83
CA ALA A 465 0.90 33.97 -5.25
C ALA A 465 1.43 32.83 -4.36
N PRO A 466 2.74 32.81 -4.04
CA PRO A 466 3.30 31.84 -3.10
C PRO A 466 2.65 31.95 -1.71
N VAL A 467 2.09 30.84 -1.23
CA VAL A 467 1.52 30.70 0.11
C VAL A 467 2.24 29.59 0.85
N GLU A 468 3.02 29.96 1.86
CA GLU A 468 3.56 29.04 2.86
C GLU A 468 2.51 28.77 3.93
N PHE A 469 2.43 27.53 4.40
CA PHE A 469 1.59 27.16 5.52
C PHE A 469 2.22 26.07 6.38
N HIS A 470 1.89 26.10 7.66
CA HIS A 470 2.32 25.13 8.67
C HIS A 470 1.08 24.49 9.29
N VAL A 471 1.07 23.17 9.34
CA VAL A 471 0.06 22.36 10.01
C VAL A 471 0.67 21.74 11.24
N GLU A 472 0.04 21.94 12.39
CA GLU A 472 0.30 21.22 13.64
C GLU A 472 -0.91 20.30 13.89
N SER A 473 -0.68 19.00 14.05
CA SER A 473 -1.74 18.01 14.23
C SER A 473 -1.44 17.10 15.42
N GLU A 474 -2.44 16.90 16.28
CA GLU A 474 -2.37 15.95 17.39
C GLU A 474 -2.85 14.53 17.00
N LEU A 475 -3.26 14.33 15.73
CA LEU A 475 -3.63 13.01 15.23
C LEU A 475 -2.43 12.06 15.22
N PRO A 476 -2.67 10.75 15.43
CA PRO A 476 -3.97 10.09 15.61
C PRO A 476 -4.45 10.03 17.07
N TRP A 477 -3.84 10.79 17.98
CA TRP A 477 -4.06 10.69 19.42
C TRP A 477 -5.17 11.59 19.93
N SER A 478 -5.25 12.81 19.42
CA SER A 478 -6.25 13.81 19.74
C SER A 478 -6.72 14.51 18.47
N GLY A 479 -7.83 15.24 18.57
CA GLY A 479 -8.55 15.80 17.44
C GLY A 479 -8.10 17.20 17.02
N GLY A 480 -7.15 17.78 17.76
CA GLY A 480 -6.67 19.14 17.54
C GLY A 480 -5.80 19.26 16.30
N VAL A 481 -6.12 20.22 15.45
CA VAL A 481 -5.33 20.62 14.27
C VAL A 481 -5.29 22.14 14.18
N THR A 482 -4.09 22.71 14.02
CA THR A 482 -3.90 24.13 13.73
C THR A 482 -3.20 24.28 12.39
N ILE A 483 -3.74 25.13 11.52
CA ILE A 483 -3.14 25.50 10.23
C ILE A 483 -2.85 26.98 10.27
N ARG A 484 -1.59 27.38 10.09
CA ARG A 484 -1.17 28.78 10.03
C ARG A 484 -0.71 29.10 8.62
N PHE A 485 -1.24 30.19 8.05
CA PHE A 485 -0.88 30.69 6.73
C PHE A 485 0.09 31.87 6.85
N SER A 486 1.11 31.88 6.01
CA SER A 486 2.15 32.90 5.96
C SER A 486 2.39 33.43 4.53
N PRO A 487 1.36 33.87 3.79
CA PRO A 487 1.58 34.49 2.48
C PRO A 487 2.33 35.83 2.62
N GLN A 488 3.06 36.25 1.58
CA GLN A 488 3.81 37.54 1.62
C GLN A 488 2.88 38.77 1.66
N ALA A 489 1.69 38.67 1.07
CA ALA A 489 0.64 39.68 1.04
C ALA A 489 -0.73 38.97 1.08
N PRO A 490 -1.85 39.67 1.33
CA PRO A 490 -3.16 39.02 1.34
C PRO A 490 -3.50 38.33 0.00
N VAL A 491 -3.83 37.03 0.02
CA VAL A 491 -4.16 36.23 -1.18
C VAL A 491 -5.57 35.66 -1.07
N PRO A 492 -6.45 35.84 -2.07
CA PRO A 492 -7.74 35.16 -2.10
C PRO A 492 -7.59 33.72 -2.56
N PHE A 493 -8.03 32.76 -1.74
CA PHE A 493 -8.13 31.36 -2.13
C PHE A 493 -9.16 30.60 -1.27
N THR A 494 -9.57 29.43 -1.74
CA THR A 494 -10.45 28.51 -1.01
C THR A 494 -9.64 27.40 -0.36
N LEU A 495 -9.80 27.22 0.94
CA LEU A 495 -9.25 26.08 1.68
C LEU A 495 -10.34 24.99 1.79
N HIS A 496 -10.06 23.80 1.28
CA HIS A 496 -10.92 22.63 1.37
C HIS A 496 -10.41 21.69 2.47
N LEU A 497 -11.09 21.68 3.61
CA LEU A 497 -10.74 20.81 4.73
C LEU A 497 -11.50 19.49 4.62
N ARG A 498 -10.80 18.34 4.62
CA ARG A 498 -11.50 17.05 4.73
C ARG A 498 -12.15 16.95 6.11
N ILE A 499 -13.46 16.77 6.15
CA ILE A 499 -14.16 16.35 7.36
C ILE A 499 -14.20 14.82 7.37
N PRO A 500 -13.49 14.14 8.29
CA PRO A 500 -13.39 12.68 8.27
C PRO A 500 -14.72 11.97 8.56
N SER A 501 -14.90 10.77 8.03
CA SER A 501 -16.14 9.99 8.20
C SER A 501 -16.34 9.44 9.61
N TRP A 502 -15.27 9.42 10.41
CA TRP A 502 -15.25 8.86 11.76
C TRP A 502 -15.68 9.85 12.85
N THR A 503 -15.80 11.15 12.55
CA THR A 503 -16.24 12.17 13.50
C THR A 503 -17.68 12.60 13.26
N ASP A 504 -18.41 12.88 14.34
CA ASP A 504 -19.78 13.41 14.32
C ASP A 504 -19.85 14.87 14.79
N ARG A 505 -18.75 15.44 15.27
CA ARG A 505 -18.71 16.83 15.73
C ARG A 505 -17.36 17.43 15.42
N VAL A 506 -17.40 18.59 14.79
CA VAL A 506 -16.22 19.39 14.47
C VAL A 506 -16.46 20.78 14.99
N ARG A 507 -15.50 21.32 15.74
CA ARG A 507 -15.43 22.75 16.04
C ARG A 507 -14.35 23.35 15.16
N LEU A 508 -14.74 24.35 14.37
CA LEU A 508 -13.86 25.08 13.48
C LEU A 508 -13.80 26.54 13.90
N GLN A 509 -12.59 27.08 13.99
CA GLN A 509 -12.35 28.50 14.21
C GLN A 509 -11.38 29.05 13.17
N VAL A 510 -11.60 30.29 12.76
CA VAL A 510 -10.68 31.04 11.92
C VAL A 510 -10.33 32.33 12.64
N ASN A 511 -9.05 32.54 12.96
CA ASN A 511 -8.57 33.66 13.77
C ASN A 511 -9.35 33.81 15.11
N GLY A 512 -9.65 32.69 15.77
CA GLY A 512 -10.43 32.64 17.01
C GLY A 512 -11.94 32.88 16.86
N GLN A 513 -12.45 33.07 15.65
CA GLN A 513 -13.88 33.20 15.38
C GLN A 513 -14.47 31.85 14.94
N VAL A 514 -15.52 31.40 15.63
CA VAL A 514 -16.21 30.14 15.30
C VAL A 514 -16.86 30.25 13.92
N VAL A 515 -16.59 29.26 13.07
CA VAL A 515 -17.24 29.10 11.77
C VAL A 515 -18.46 28.18 11.95
N GLU A 516 -19.65 28.67 11.64
CA GLU A 516 -20.84 27.83 11.65
C GLU A 516 -20.79 26.81 10.51
N MET A 517 -20.83 25.53 10.86
CA MET A 517 -20.87 24.44 9.90
C MET A 517 -22.30 23.99 9.66
N ALA A 518 -22.70 23.89 8.39
CA ALA A 518 -23.93 23.19 8.03
C ALA A 518 -23.85 21.73 8.51
N SER A 519 -24.93 21.20 9.05
CA SER A 519 -25.01 19.83 9.55
C SER A 519 -25.01 18.80 8.39
N ARG A 520 -23.86 18.60 7.74
CA ARG A 520 -23.63 17.47 6.85
C ARG A 520 -22.75 16.45 7.55
N LEU A 521 -23.39 15.45 8.16
CA LEU A 521 -22.70 14.29 8.72
C LEU A 521 -23.36 12.96 8.33
N GLN A 522 -24.40 13.04 7.48
CA GLN A 522 -25.11 11.87 6.99
C GLN A 522 -24.53 11.47 5.64
N ALA A 523 -24.32 10.15 5.47
CA ALA A 523 -23.98 9.59 4.18
C ALA A 523 -25.07 9.98 3.16
N PRO A 524 -24.73 10.08 1.86
CA PRO A 524 -25.73 10.29 0.81
C PRO A 524 -26.88 9.28 0.95
N SER A 525 -28.12 9.77 0.84
CA SER A 525 -29.30 8.91 0.90
C SER A 525 -29.19 7.76 -0.11
N GLY A 526 -29.33 6.52 0.36
CA GLY A 526 -29.21 5.31 -0.48
C GLY A 526 -27.86 4.60 -0.45
N SER A 527 -26.86 5.07 0.32
CA SER A 527 -25.60 4.35 0.50
C SER A 527 -25.81 2.97 1.14
N GLU A 528 -25.29 1.90 0.53
CA GLU A 528 -25.30 0.55 1.12
C GLU A 528 -24.48 0.53 2.41
N GLN A 529 -24.98 -0.11 3.48
CA GLN A 529 -24.22 -0.25 4.70
C GLN A 529 -22.96 -1.11 4.45
N PRO A 530 -21.75 -0.60 4.73
CA PRO A 530 -20.53 -1.35 4.49
C PRO A 530 -20.39 -2.60 5.37
N ALA A 531 -19.80 -3.64 4.80
CA ALA A 531 -19.62 -4.94 5.46
C ALA A 531 -18.88 -4.83 6.80
N SER A 532 -17.91 -3.92 6.88
CA SER A 532 -17.09 -3.68 8.07
C SER A 532 -17.72 -2.75 9.10
N GLY A 533 -18.76 -1.99 8.74
CA GLY A 533 -19.30 -0.90 9.56
C GLY A 533 -18.46 0.40 9.55
N TYR A 534 -17.42 0.50 8.70
CA TYR A 534 -16.73 1.75 8.40
C TYR A 534 -17.28 2.38 7.12
N VAL A 535 -17.67 3.66 7.16
CA VAL A 535 -18.45 4.33 6.10
C VAL A 535 -17.72 5.55 5.55
N PRO A 536 -16.66 5.38 4.73
CA PRO A 536 -15.88 6.49 4.20
C PRO A 536 -16.71 7.46 3.34
N GLN A 537 -17.84 7.00 2.79
CA GLN A 537 -18.78 7.82 2.00
C GLN A 537 -19.40 9.00 2.78
N ARG A 538 -19.25 9.05 4.11
CA ARG A 538 -19.67 10.20 4.93
C ARG A 538 -18.71 11.38 4.87
N ALA A 539 -17.45 11.15 4.49
CA ALA A 539 -16.45 12.20 4.42
C ALA A 539 -16.78 13.19 3.29
N TYR A 540 -16.46 14.46 3.51
CA TYR A 540 -16.64 15.53 2.54
C TYR A 540 -15.59 16.61 2.72
N TYR A 541 -15.39 17.46 1.71
CA TYR A 541 -14.58 18.67 1.83
C TYR A 541 -15.46 19.85 2.27
N LEU A 542 -15.02 20.57 3.30
CA LEU A 542 -15.60 21.84 3.73
C LEU A 542 -14.81 22.98 3.10
N PRO A 543 -15.39 23.74 2.14
CA PRO A 543 -14.73 24.88 1.52
C PRO A 543 -14.79 26.11 2.42
N LEU A 544 -13.65 26.80 2.54
CA LEU A 544 -13.49 28.07 3.25
C LEU A 544 -12.85 29.10 2.31
N SER A 545 -13.69 29.84 1.58
CA SER A 545 -13.26 30.89 0.65
C SER A 545 -13.07 32.21 1.38
N ARG A 546 -11.84 32.74 1.38
CA ARG A 546 -11.52 34.05 1.97
C ARG A 546 -10.23 34.63 1.39
N THR A 547 -9.94 35.86 1.78
CA THR A 547 -8.60 36.43 1.63
C THR A 547 -7.79 36.10 2.88
N TRP A 548 -6.68 35.40 2.69
CA TRP A 548 -5.78 34.97 3.75
C TRP A 548 -4.60 35.93 3.84
N SER A 549 -4.35 36.43 5.03
CA SER A 549 -3.27 37.35 5.39
C SER A 549 -2.16 36.64 6.18
N PRO A 550 -0.94 37.19 6.23
CA PRO A 550 0.13 36.63 7.06
C PRO A 550 -0.32 36.45 8.51
N GLY A 551 -0.13 35.24 9.05
CA GLY A 551 -0.45 34.89 10.43
C GLY A 551 -1.89 34.41 10.66
N ASP A 552 -2.73 34.37 9.63
CA ASP A 552 -4.08 33.81 9.74
C ASP A 552 -4.03 32.34 10.16
N THR A 553 -4.91 31.96 11.09
CA THR A 553 -5.00 30.61 11.63
C THR A 553 -6.37 29.97 11.37
N VAL A 554 -6.33 28.66 11.16
CA VAL A 554 -7.49 27.77 11.18
C VAL A 554 -7.27 26.75 12.26
N GLU A 555 -8.19 26.66 13.20
CA GLU A 555 -8.15 25.69 14.29
C GLU A 555 -9.34 24.75 14.13
N VAL A 556 -9.05 23.46 14.05
CA VAL A 556 -10.05 22.39 13.92
C VAL A 556 -9.92 21.47 15.11
N GLU A 557 -11.03 21.18 15.77
CA GLU A 557 -11.12 20.17 16.82
C GLU A 557 -12.11 19.10 16.38
N PHE A 558 -11.59 17.90 16.09
CA PHE A 558 -12.39 16.72 15.77
C PHE A 558 -12.76 15.96 17.05
N GLU A 559 -14.05 15.75 17.30
CA GLU A 559 -14.44 14.85 18.38
C GLU A 559 -14.01 13.41 18.04
N MET A 560 -13.28 12.78 18.95
CA MET A 560 -12.77 11.40 18.82
C MET A 560 -13.36 10.49 19.90
N PRO A 561 -14.66 10.14 19.83
CA PRO A 561 -15.27 9.25 20.80
C PRO A 561 -14.85 7.80 20.57
N VAL A 562 -14.91 6.98 21.62
CA VAL A 562 -14.87 5.53 21.45
C VAL A 562 -16.15 5.11 20.73
N THR A 563 -15.98 4.57 19.53
CA THR A 563 -17.06 4.19 18.62
C THR A 563 -17.18 2.68 18.54
N VAL A 564 -18.39 2.17 18.74
CA VAL A 564 -18.71 0.74 18.60
C VAL A 564 -19.15 0.46 17.17
N ARG A 565 -18.32 -0.26 16.42
CA ARG A 565 -18.63 -0.65 15.03
C ARG A 565 -19.24 -2.03 14.98
N LYS A 566 -20.31 -2.16 14.18
CA LYS A 566 -21.00 -3.42 13.90
C LYS A 566 -20.83 -3.78 12.43
N ALA A 567 -20.44 -5.01 12.16
CA ALA A 567 -20.41 -5.53 10.81
C ALA A 567 -21.84 -5.68 10.24
N HIS A 568 -21.96 -5.66 8.91
CA HIS A 568 -23.21 -5.96 8.24
C HIS A 568 -23.68 -7.39 8.60
N PRO A 569 -24.97 -7.67 8.85
CA PRO A 569 -25.46 -9.00 9.29
C PRO A 569 -25.15 -10.19 8.37
N LYS A 570 -24.82 -9.92 7.10
CA LYS A 570 -24.37 -10.91 6.12
C LYS A 570 -22.94 -11.41 6.37
N VAL A 571 -22.12 -10.67 7.13
CA VAL A 571 -20.79 -11.13 7.58
C VAL A 571 -20.98 -12.08 8.77
N LYS A 572 -21.25 -13.34 8.46
CA LYS A 572 -21.67 -14.34 9.46
C LYS A 572 -20.60 -14.64 10.52
N SER A 573 -19.32 -14.54 10.15
CA SER A 573 -18.15 -14.85 10.99
C SER A 573 -18.03 -13.98 12.25
N VAL A 574 -18.63 -12.79 12.25
CA VAL A 574 -18.55 -11.81 13.35
C VAL A 574 -19.92 -11.41 13.89
N ARG A 575 -20.95 -12.25 13.66
CA ARG A 575 -22.29 -11.99 14.18
C ARG A 575 -22.27 -11.91 15.71
N GLY A 576 -22.92 -10.88 16.26
CA GLY A 576 -22.94 -10.66 17.71
C GLY A 576 -21.63 -10.13 18.28
N ARG A 577 -20.70 -9.71 17.41
CA ARG A 577 -19.43 -9.09 17.79
C ARG A 577 -19.38 -7.63 17.37
N VAL A 578 -18.52 -6.88 18.03
CA VAL A 578 -18.25 -5.46 17.78
C VAL A 578 -16.76 -5.22 17.66
N ALA A 579 -16.38 -4.16 16.96
CA ALA A 579 -15.03 -3.62 16.96
C ALA A 579 -15.04 -2.23 17.62
N LEU A 580 -14.01 -1.91 18.39
CA LEU A 580 -13.83 -0.59 19.00
C LEU A 580 -12.90 0.25 18.13
N THR A 581 -13.27 1.50 17.89
CA THR A 581 -12.43 2.46 17.16
C THR A 581 -12.44 3.82 17.85
N ARG A 582 -11.38 4.61 17.70
CA ARG A 582 -11.33 6.01 18.14
C ARG A 582 -10.54 6.83 17.13
N GLY A 583 -11.16 7.89 16.61
CA GLY A 583 -10.59 8.62 15.47
C GLY A 583 -10.32 7.69 14.28
N PRO A 584 -9.14 7.77 13.64
CA PRO A 584 -8.77 6.87 12.53
C PRO A 584 -8.26 5.49 13.00
N LEU A 585 -8.23 5.20 14.31
CA LEU A 585 -7.63 3.98 14.85
C LEU A 585 -8.66 2.89 15.12
N VAL A 586 -8.39 1.68 14.62
CA VAL A 586 -9.03 0.43 15.04
C VAL A 586 -8.26 -0.13 16.24
N TYR A 587 -8.96 -0.69 17.22
CA TYR A 587 -8.38 -1.29 18.40
C TYR A 587 -8.53 -2.81 18.41
N CYS A 588 -7.63 -3.49 19.12
CA CYS A 588 -7.69 -4.92 19.39
C CYS A 588 -7.36 -5.22 20.86
N LEU A 589 -7.85 -6.35 21.36
CA LEU A 589 -7.41 -6.92 22.63
C LEU A 589 -6.28 -7.90 22.33
N GLU A 590 -5.19 -7.81 23.09
CA GLU A 590 -4.05 -8.73 23.03
C GLU A 590 -3.94 -9.47 24.37
N SER A 591 -3.63 -10.77 24.35
CA SER A 591 -3.67 -11.60 25.57
C SER A 591 -2.68 -11.15 26.64
N ILE A 592 -1.61 -10.47 26.24
CA ILE A 592 -0.58 -9.92 27.12
C ILE A 592 -1.17 -8.86 28.07
N ASP A 593 -2.12 -8.05 27.58
CA ASP A 593 -2.77 -7.00 28.39
C ASP A 593 -4.03 -7.49 29.11
N ASN A 594 -4.45 -8.73 28.83
CA ASN A 594 -5.73 -9.29 29.26
C ASN A 594 -5.58 -10.74 29.77
N PRO A 595 -4.66 -11.02 30.73
CA PRO A 595 -4.32 -12.40 31.13
C PRO A 595 -5.48 -13.17 31.78
N GLU A 596 -6.46 -12.47 32.34
CA GLU A 596 -7.63 -13.07 33.02
C GLU A 596 -8.82 -13.31 32.08
N ILE A 597 -8.69 -12.92 30.79
CA ILE A 597 -9.79 -12.92 29.83
C ILE A 597 -9.52 -13.93 28.70
N ASP A 598 -10.44 -14.88 28.50
CA ASP A 598 -10.50 -15.62 27.22
C ASP A 598 -11.04 -14.67 26.14
N LEU A 599 -10.13 -14.13 25.33
CA LEU A 599 -10.43 -13.15 24.27
C LEU A 599 -11.49 -13.62 23.26
N PHE A 600 -11.71 -14.92 23.10
CA PHE A 600 -12.64 -15.47 22.12
C PHE A 600 -14.04 -15.74 22.69
N GLN A 601 -14.17 -15.77 24.02
CA GLN A 601 -15.42 -16.07 24.72
C GLN A 601 -15.96 -14.89 25.51
N ALA A 602 -15.09 -14.06 26.07
CA ALA A 602 -15.49 -12.94 26.91
C ALA A 602 -16.39 -11.95 26.16
N ARG A 603 -17.31 -11.33 26.90
CA ARG A 603 -18.22 -10.31 26.40
C ARG A 603 -17.83 -8.97 27.02
N ILE A 604 -17.45 -8.00 26.21
CA ILE A 604 -17.18 -6.65 26.71
C ILE A 604 -18.49 -5.90 26.94
N ASP A 605 -18.51 -4.93 27.87
CA ASP A 605 -19.48 -3.84 27.87
C ASP A 605 -18.85 -2.65 27.12
N PRO A 606 -19.21 -2.40 25.85
CA PRO A 606 -18.61 -1.31 25.09
C PRO A 606 -18.89 0.08 25.68
N SER A 607 -19.95 0.23 26.49
CA SER A 607 -20.32 1.51 27.10
C SER A 607 -19.38 1.90 28.25
N SER A 608 -18.65 0.93 28.81
CA SER A 608 -17.62 1.15 29.83
C SER A 608 -16.28 1.64 29.25
N ALA A 609 -16.05 1.46 27.94
CA ALA A 609 -14.77 1.74 27.32
C ALA A 609 -14.41 3.24 27.36
N ARG A 610 -13.23 3.57 27.88
CA ARG A 610 -12.69 4.94 27.95
C ARG A 610 -11.28 4.95 27.37
N ALA A 611 -10.94 6.03 26.69
CA ALA A 611 -9.61 6.24 26.16
C ALA A 611 -8.69 6.82 27.24
N GLU A 612 -7.49 6.28 27.36
CA GLU A 612 -6.46 6.71 28.32
C GLU A 612 -5.10 6.67 27.63
N PHE A 613 -4.23 7.66 27.91
CA PHE A 613 -2.85 7.62 27.45
C PHE A 613 -2.00 6.81 28.42
N ASP A 614 -1.34 5.78 27.92
CA ASP A 614 -0.41 4.94 28.68
C ASP A 614 1.03 5.24 28.20
N PRO A 615 1.83 5.98 28.99
CA PRO A 615 3.18 6.39 28.58
C PRO A 615 4.19 5.22 28.57
N ASP A 616 3.93 4.17 29.36
CA ASP A 616 4.86 3.06 29.56
C ASP A 616 4.61 1.92 28.55
N LEU A 617 3.40 1.87 27.98
CA LEU A 617 3.03 0.85 27.01
C LEU A 617 3.47 1.23 25.58
N LEU A 618 4.28 0.36 24.96
CA LEU A 618 4.62 0.42 23.53
C LEU A 618 5.18 1.78 23.06
N GLY A 619 5.93 2.46 23.94
CA GLY A 619 6.53 3.76 23.67
C GLY A 619 5.57 4.95 23.76
N GLY A 620 4.46 4.80 24.49
CA GLY A 620 3.44 5.83 24.66
C GLY A 620 2.30 5.66 23.66
N VAL A 621 1.16 5.15 24.13
CA VAL A 621 0.01 4.85 23.28
C VAL A 621 -1.31 5.17 23.97
N TRP A 622 -2.30 5.62 23.20
CA TRP A 622 -3.68 5.72 23.68
C TRP A 622 -4.33 4.33 23.66
N VAL A 623 -4.66 3.81 24.82
CA VAL A 623 -5.39 2.55 25.03
C VAL A 623 -6.88 2.80 25.27
N LEU A 624 -7.69 1.76 25.11
CA LEU A 624 -9.07 1.75 25.62
C LEU A 624 -9.15 0.79 26.81
N ARG A 625 -9.55 1.30 27.98
CA ARG A 625 -9.83 0.47 29.16
C ARG A 625 -11.32 0.42 29.42
N GLY A 626 -11.81 -0.73 29.86
CA GLY A 626 -13.22 -0.92 30.18
C GLY A 626 -13.43 -2.24 30.92
N GLU A 627 -14.69 -2.65 31.02
CA GLU A 627 -15.10 -3.86 31.74
C GLU A 627 -15.80 -4.85 30.81
N THR A 628 -15.64 -6.13 31.14
CA THR A 628 -16.47 -7.21 30.61
C THR A 628 -17.79 -7.30 31.36
N VAL A 629 -18.79 -7.92 30.75
CA VAL A 629 -20.07 -8.22 31.41
C VAL A 629 -19.87 -9.11 32.65
N GLN A 630 -18.76 -9.87 32.68
CA GLN A 630 -18.35 -10.70 33.81
C GLN A 630 -17.57 -9.95 34.91
N GLY A 631 -17.27 -8.66 34.74
CA GLY A 631 -16.61 -7.82 35.75
C GLY A 631 -15.08 -7.77 35.66
N TRP A 632 -14.45 -8.46 34.70
CA TRP A 632 -13.01 -8.32 34.42
C TRP A 632 -12.73 -7.02 33.69
N THR A 633 -11.64 -6.33 34.05
CA THR A 633 -11.14 -5.18 33.29
C THR A 633 -10.41 -5.66 32.03
N PHE A 634 -10.67 -5.01 30.90
CA PHE A 634 -9.93 -5.24 29.66
C PHE A 634 -9.13 -3.99 29.26
N THR A 635 -8.03 -4.22 28.54
CA THR A 635 -7.25 -3.19 27.86
C THR A 635 -7.16 -3.52 26.37
N ALA A 636 -7.54 -2.57 25.52
CA ALA A 636 -7.37 -2.66 24.08
C ALA A 636 -6.31 -1.66 23.60
N ILE A 637 -5.43 -2.10 22.72
CA ILE A 637 -4.40 -1.28 22.08
C ILE A 637 -4.77 -1.00 20.62
N PRO A 638 -4.21 0.04 19.97
CA PRO A 638 -4.38 0.21 18.53
C PRO A 638 -3.92 -1.03 17.77
N TYR A 639 -4.71 -1.47 16.80
CA TYR A 639 -4.46 -2.68 16.00
C TYR A 639 -3.07 -2.66 15.38
N ALA A 640 -2.62 -1.52 14.85
CA ALA A 640 -1.30 -1.37 14.26
C ALA A 640 -0.13 -1.74 15.20
N TYR A 641 -0.37 -1.73 16.51
CA TYR A 641 0.65 -1.95 17.54
C TYR A 641 0.71 -3.38 18.07
N TRP A 642 -0.23 -4.27 17.70
CA TRP A 642 -0.21 -5.68 18.10
C TRP A 642 1.06 -6.39 17.63
N ALA A 643 1.42 -7.55 18.21
CA ALA A 643 2.57 -8.39 17.82
C ALA A 643 3.96 -7.74 17.97
N ASN A 644 4.08 -6.68 18.77
CA ASN A 644 5.38 -6.04 19.09
C ASN A 644 6.02 -6.58 20.38
N ARG A 645 5.35 -7.52 21.07
CA ARG A 645 5.70 -7.98 22.42
C ARG A 645 5.83 -9.50 22.52
N GLY A 646 6.19 -10.14 21.41
CA GLY A 646 6.29 -11.60 21.29
C GLY A 646 5.01 -12.25 20.80
N GLU A 647 4.92 -13.57 20.98
CA GLU A 647 3.75 -14.35 20.59
C GLU A 647 2.58 -14.07 21.54
N SER A 648 1.39 -13.86 20.97
CA SER A 648 0.18 -13.52 21.71
C SER A 648 -1.06 -13.98 20.96
N GLN A 649 -2.19 -14.01 21.68
CA GLN A 649 -3.51 -14.07 21.06
C GLN A 649 -4.03 -12.64 20.87
N MET A 650 -4.80 -12.42 19.81
CA MET A 650 -5.34 -11.10 19.49
C MET A 650 -6.73 -11.20 18.84
N VAL A 651 -7.63 -10.27 19.17
CA VAL A 651 -8.95 -10.13 18.52
C VAL A 651 -9.33 -8.67 18.29
N VAL A 652 -9.81 -8.35 17.08
CA VAL A 652 -10.43 -7.06 16.74
C VAL A 652 -11.95 -7.09 16.96
N TRP A 653 -12.60 -8.19 16.56
CA TRP A 653 -14.03 -8.39 16.75
C TRP A 653 -14.29 -9.17 18.04
N VAL A 654 -14.78 -8.49 19.07
CA VAL A 654 -15.06 -9.03 20.39
C VAL A 654 -16.56 -9.23 20.62
N ASN A 655 -16.95 -10.21 21.44
CA ASN A 655 -18.36 -10.38 21.77
C ASN A 655 -18.82 -9.20 22.65
N ALA A 656 -20.06 -8.74 22.47
CA ALA A 656 -20.68 -7.70 23.30
C ALA A 656 -22.12 -8.11 23.66
#